data_AF-A0A3E2HR26-F1
#
_entry.id   AF-A0A3E2HR26-F1
#
_cell.length_a   1.000
_cell.length_b   1.000
_cell.length_c   1.000
_cell.angle_alpha   90.00
_cell.angle_beta   90.00
_cell.angle_gamma   90.00
#
_symmetry.space_group_name_H-M   'P 1'
#
loop_
_entity.id
_entity.type
_entity.pdbx_description
1 polymer ?
#
loop_
_entity_poly.entity_id
_entity_poly.type
_entity_poly.pdbx_seq_one_letter_code
_entity_poly.pdbx_strand_id
1 'polypeptide(L)'
;MRTEAQPNLGGPFVPHLEGNHFTEDTNPSIFQNYMSDNQYLPQQDEFAPNPVIGLGLFEQLPPWPVIEDLTDLYFSKVHQNAPMLHRTRYITSLHLPAHMSPPMSLQYAVMALAATISDKYTHFAMPFYQRARNYADSDETRDYGEHFVTLANAQCWVLLSQFEAYQLWFSRVSMSISRSVRLAQMLNLHWLDPADNLSHAPQPTIPPPKDWSELEERRRTFWIRTLLPASEDAFQKGIEEKTCSMTEALKPNGPNYSSLAGKVLALYLFQTNLDHSFNSQPDDNPEDIKNGAYWKRHREMDNALSTMSMLLPETLKMPRAFRDHNAVFVNINLYSSIICLHRAAIAKVKQHNLPQEFLQRSKSRLLPAAEEILSVLRMSGNMIAMFKDPFVSFGSFMAASVFIEDFSDMKNHQSEDNLNFLLTAMAAAAKVSAITKSLTVQLALHMKRSGVDLLAMDKIKDLKPENVPLPLLGRHDTTTGYTSLCPILPHYETELSSNIQDDSPNDFLSQSQFTANPQFDLTYQPANNSLNVGTTNQPGRGSGTLNEMLSDELDLYSEGRIQLYRIMMKAIIITGATGKQGGSVVKALLNKNAGFEILAVTRNAKSQSAQKLLQKSPKIKLLEGNLDNPASLFQNARRVTSLPIWGVFSVQAAIGPGQSGEREEPQGKSLIDESIQAGVKCFVYSSVDRGGANSINNPTDIPHFKSKYNIEHHLINKTKNGEMDWTILRPVAFCDNFVPGFGTRVFATSWKMTLGNNKPLQLVAVDDIGYFAAEAFLNPEEFKGKSISLAGDELTFDQMARTFKEKTGRDVPMTFRFICSLLMMRIKEFGTMFRWFAKEGYAADIPELKKIHPGLKNFGTWLEKDSPFLKN
;
A
#
# COMPACT_ATOMS: atom_id res chain seq x y z
N MET A 1 -23.95 -62.66 29.40
CA MET A 1 -23.83 -63.47 28.17
C MET A 1 -22.39 -63.42 27.72
N ARG A 2 -21.70 -64.57 27.81
CA ARG A 2 -20.44 -64.86 27.09
C ARG A 2 -20.74 -64.80 25.58
N THR A 3 -19.82 -64.39 24.70
CA THR A 3 -18.74 -65.26 24.17
C THR A 3 -17.62 -64.49 23.48
N GLU A 4 -16.42 -65.04 23.60
CA GLU A 4 -15.13 -64.72 22.95
C GLU A 4 -15.11 -65.09 21.45
N ALA A 5 -14.23 -64.44 20.66
CA ALA A 5 -13.29 -65.06 19.70
C ALA A 5 -12.45 -64.01 18.91
N GLN A 6 -11.13 -64.23 18.86
CA GLN A 6 -10.11 -63.66 17.97
C GLN A 6 -9.41 -64.86 17.24
N PRO A 7 -8.44 -64.74 16.29
CA PRO A 7 -7.99 -63.67 15.35
C PRO A 7 -7.58 -64.21 13.92
N ASN A 8 -6.80 -63.39 13.16
CA ASN A 8 -5.92 -63.69 11.97
C ASN A 8 -6.56 -63.72 10.55
N LEU A 9 -6.04 -63.20 9.42
CA LEU A 9 -4.75 -62.67 8.87
C LEU A 9 -5.07 -61.56 7.81
N GLY A 10 -4.18 -60.73 7.26
CA GLY A 10 -2.73 -60.55 7.33
C GLY A 10 -2.31 -59.25 6.59
N GLY A 11 -1.10 -58.78 6.86
CA GLY A 11 -0.43 -57.69 6.12
C GLY A 11 0.58 -58.21 5.10
N PRO A 12 1.22 -57.30 4.35
CA PRO A 12 2.68 -57.28 4.24
C PRO A 12 3.21 -55.82 4.26
N PHE A 13 4.45 -55.43 4.58
CA PHE A 13 5.66 -56.02 5.16
C PHE A 13 6.58 -54.81 5.47
N VAL A 14 7.26 -54.78 6.61
CA VAL A 14 8.39 -53.89 6.92
C VAL A 14 9.56 -54.81 7.28
N PRO A 15 10.80 -54.59 6.80
CA PRO A 15 11.98 -55.25 7.36
C PRO A 15 12.65 -54.40 8.44
N HIS A 16 12.79 -55.00 9.62
CA HIS A 16 13.60 -54.60 10.78
C HIS A 16 15.10 -54.88 10.57
N LEU A 17 15.93 -54.28 11.44
CA LEU A 17 17.05 -54.87 12.23
C LEU A 17 17.52 -53.76 13.21
N GLU A 18 17.24 -53.79 14.53
CA GLU A 18 17.99 -54.46 15.63
C GLU A 18 19.52 -54.30 15.48
N GLY A 19 20.34 -53.89 16.45
CA GLY A 19 20.27 -53.57 17.88
C GLY A 19 21.72 -53.59 18.40
N ASN A 20 22.07 -52.81 19.44
CA ASN A 20 23.07 -53.22 20.46
C ASN A 20 23.19 -52.20 21.61
N HIS A 21 23.06 -52.75 22.81
CA HIS A 21 23.28 -52.14 24.13
C HIS A 21 24.68 -51.57 24.31
N PHE A 22 24.84 -50.53 25.15
CA PHE A 22 25.80 -50.56 26.27
C PHE A 22 25.35 -49.65 27.43
N THR A 23 25.67 -50.14 28.62
CA THR A 23 25.29 -49.83 30.00
C THR A 23 25.72 -48.48 30.56
N GLU A 24 25.00 -48.04 31.60
CA GLU A 24 25.47 -47.11 32.65
C GLU A 24 26.82 -47.56 33.20
N ASP A 25 27.83 -46.70 33.14
CA ASP A 25 28.91 -46.66 34.13
C ASP A 25 29.39 -45.22 34.29
N THR A 26 29.34 -44.78 35.53
CA THR A 26 29.80 -43.49 36.04
C THR A 26 31.30 -43.29 35.81
N ASN A 27 31.68 -42.18 35.17
CA ASN A 27 33.01 -41.60 35.37
C ASN A 27 32.95 -40.06 35.34
N PRO A 28 33.03 -39.37 36.51
CA PRO A 28 32.89 -37.92 36.63
C PRO A 28 34.20 -37.18 36.30
N SER A 29 34.79 -37.44 35.14
CA SER A 29 36.07 -36.84 34.74
C SER A 29 36.13 -36.34 33.30
N ILE A 30 35.02 -36.31 32.57
CA ILE A 30 34.95 -35.73 31.21
C ILE A 30 34.39 -34.29 31.23
N PHE A 31 33.79 -33.85 32.34
CA PHE A 31 33.12 -32.54 32.45
C PHE A 31 33.96 -31.41 33.05
N GLN A 32 35.27 -31.59 33.24
CA GLN A 32 36.15 -30.55 33.80
C GLN A 32 37.07 -29.88 32.76
N ASN A 33 37.12 -30.36 31.52
CA ASN A 33 37.95 -29.78 30.46
C ASN A 33 37.21 -28.84 29.50
N TYR A 34 35.92 -28.56 29.72
CA TYR A 34 35.15 -27.58 28.92
C TYR A 34 35.06 -26.18 29.54
N MET A 35 35.74 -25.93 30.67
CA MET A 35 35.85 -24.60 31.29
C MET A 35 37.29 -24.06 31.35
N SER A 36 38.17 -24.55 30.49
CA SER A 36 39.51 -24.00 30.33
C SER A 36 39.98 -24.20 28.90
N ASP A 37 39.48 -23.36 27.99
CA ASP A 37 40.33 -22.73 26.98
C ASP A 37 39.50 -21.73 26.16
N ASN A 38 39.87 -20.46 26.34
CA ASN A 38 39.51 -19.35 25.47
C ASN A 38 40.11 -19.60 24.08
N GLN A 39 39.45 -20.38 23.23
CA GLN A 39 39.70 -20.46 21.79
C GLN A 39 38.72 -21.46 21.19
N TYR A 40 37.53 -21.02 20.78
CA TYR A 40 36.75 -21.55 19.65
C TYR A 40 35.45 -20.72 19.60
N LEU A 41 35.59 -19.47 19.15
CA LEU A 41 34.46 -18.77 18.53
C LEU A 41 34.09 -19.57 17.26
N PRO A 42 32.82 -19.91 17.01
CA PRO A 42 32.42 -20.48 15.73
C PRO A 42 32.86 -19.51 14.62
N GLN A 43 33.57 -20.03 13.62
CA GLN A 43 33.99 -19.25 12.46
C GLN A 43 32.75 -18.65 11.78
N GLN A 44 32.91 -17.43 11.23
CA GLN A 44 31.88 -16.60 10.59
C GLN A 44 31.04 -17.31 9.50
N ASP A 45 31.44 -18.50 9.05
CA ASP A 45 30.82 -19.22 7.93
C ASP A 45 29.61 -20.11 8.31
N GLU A 46 29.35 -20.37 9.60
CA GLU A 46 28.19 -21.20 10.01
C GLU A 46 26.83 -20.45 9.98
N PHE A 47 26.85 -19.13 9.77
CA PHE A 47 25.66 -18.26 9.75
C PHE A 47 25.50 -17.46 8.45
N ALA A 48 26.19 -17.86 7.38
CA ALA A 48 25.91 -17.35 6.03
C ALA A 48 24.48 -17.72 5.59
N PRO A 49 23.82 -16.94 4.70
CA PRO A 49 22.51 -17.27 4.17
C PRO A 49 22.60 -18.58 3.36
N ASN A 50 22.28 -19.69 4.02
CA ASN A 50 22.51 -21.02 3.51
C ASN A 50 21.42 -21.37 2.45
N PRO A 51 21.77 -21.87 1.25
CA PRO A 51 20.81 -22.29 0.21
C PRO A 51 19.95 -23.52 0.59
N VAL A 52 20.03 -23.95 1.85
CA VAL A 52 19.45 -25.16 2.43
C VAL A 52 17.91 -25.15 2.44
N ILE A 53 17.30 -23.96 2.48
CA ILE A 53 15.83 -23.78 2.48
C ILE A 53 15.21 -24.26 1.15
N GLY A 54 15.93 -24.18 0.03
CA GLY A 54 15.47 -24.69 -1.27
C GLY A 54 15.56 -26.22 -1.42
N LEU A 55 16.20 -26.91 -0.46
CA LEU A 55 16.49 -28.35 -0.52
C LEU A 55 15.66 -29.18 0.48
N GLY A 56 14.78 -28.55 1.28
CA GLY A 56 13.96 -29.26 2.26
C GLY A 56 14.74 -29.86 3.44
N LEU A 57 15.95 -29.38 3.69
CA LEU A 57 16.79 -29.77 4.83
C LEU A 57 16.52 -28.83 6.02
N PHE A 58 16.23 -29.40 7.19
CA PHE A 58 15.99 -28.65 8.42
C PHE A 58 17.29 -27.97 8.89
N GLU A 59 17.25 -26.66 9.09
CA GLU A 59 18.35 -25.88 9.68
C GLU A 59 18.51 -26.22 11.16
N GLN A 60 19.76 -26.30 11.65
CA GLN A 60 20.03 -26.50 13.07
C GLN A 60 19.67 -25.24 13.86
N LEU A 61 18.81 -25.40 14.86
CA LEU A 61 18.47 -24.34 15.81
C LEU A 61 19.70 -23.93 16.65
N PRO A 62 19.75 -22.67 17.13
CA PRO A 62 20.73 -22.28 18.13
C PRO A 62 20.67 -23.21 19.35
N PRO A 63 21.78 -23.37 20.10
CA PRO A 63 21.77 -24.14 21.34
C PRO A 63 20.68 -23.65 22.28
N TRP A 64 19.98 -24.59 22.94
CA TRP A 64 18.86 -24.27 23.83
C TRP A 64 19.15 -23.16 24.87
N PRO A 65 20.33 -23.12 25.53
CA PRO A 65 20.65 -22.03 26.46
C PRO A 65 20.64 -20.64 25.82
N VAL A 66 20.96 -20.53 24.53
CA VAL A 66 20.91 -19.25 23.79
C VAL A 66 19.47 -18.82 23.54
N ILE A 67 18.61 -19.78 23.17
CA ILE A 67 17.18 -19.53 22.94
C ILE A 67 16.51 -19.06 24.24
N GLU A 68 16.78 -19.74 25.35
CA GLU A 68 16.25 -19.38 26.67
C GLU A 68 16.69 -17.98 27.12
N ASP A 69 18.00 -17.69 27.06
CA ASP A 69 18.58 -16.39 27.44
C ASP A 69 18.03 -15.24 26.59
N LEU A 70 17.92 -15.42 25.26
CA LEU A 70 17.31 -14.42 24.37
C LEU A 70 15.81 -14.25 24.62
N THR A 71 15.08 -15.31 24.91
CA THR A 71 13.64 -15.25 25.19
C THR A 71 13.38 -14.49 26.49
N ASP A 72 14.15 -14.75 27.53
CA ASP A 72 14.07 -14.01 28.79
C ASP A 72 14.44 -12.54 28.64
N LEU A 73 15.45 -12.26 27.82
CA LEU A 73 15.84 -10.90 27.49
C LEU A 73 14.75 -10.15 26.72
N TYR A 74 14.06 -10.81 25.80
CA TYR A 74 12.90 -10.25 25.09
C TYR A 74 11.80 -9.85 26.08
N PHE A 75 11.35 -10.77 26.93
CA PHE A 75 10.24 -10.51 27.87
C PHE A 75 10.59 -9.47 28.93
N SER A 76 11.85 -9.39 29.36
CA SER A 76 12.28 -8.44 30.39
C SER A 76 12.44 -7.01 29.87
N LYS A 77 12.87 -6.81 28.61
CA LYS A 77 13.31 -5.49 28.13
C LYS A 77 12.70 -5.02 26.80
N VAL A 78 12.21 -5.92 25.96
CA VAL A 78 11.68 -5.55 24.62
C VAL A 78 10.16 -5.67 24.53
N HIS A 79 9.58 -6.66 25.21
CA HIS A 79 8.15 -6.97 25.17
C HIS A 79 7.25 -5.78 25.50
N GLN A 80 7.70 -4.85 26.35
CA GLN A 80 6.95 -3.64 26.73
C GLN A 80 6.57 -2.75 25.55
N ASN A 81 7.29 -2.83 24.42
CA ASN A 81 7.01 -2.04 23.23
C ASN A 81 5.84 -2.59 22.40
N ALA A 82 5.65 -3.91 22.39
CA ALA A 82 4.57 -4.59 21.69
C ALA A 82 4.11 -5.82 22.50
N PRO A 83 3.41 -5.62 23.64
CA PRO A 83 3.18 -6.67 24.63
C PRO A 83 2.05 -7.61 24.20
N MET A 84 2.25 -8.36 23.11
CA MET A 84 1.24 -9.24 22.50
C MET A 84 1.35 -10.70 22.95
N LEU A 85 2.52 -11.13 23.43
CA LEU A 85 2.81 -12.54 23.72
C LEU A 85 2.72 -12.79 25.23
N HIS A 86 1.98 -13.79 25.65
CA HIS A 86 1.92 -14.17 27.06
C HIS A 86 3.18 -14.99 27.43
N ARG A 87 3.98 -14.50 28.39
CA ARG A 87 5.32 -15.05 28.70
C ARG A 87 5.29 -16.54 28.98
N THR A 88 4.47 -16.97 29.95
CA THR A 88 4.40 -18.37 30.36
C THR A 88 3.89 -19.28 29.24
N ARG A 89 2.96 -18.79 28.41
CA ARG A 89 2.38 -19.58 27.31
C ARG A 89 3.41 -19.76 26.20
N TYR A 90 4.10 -18.68 25.83
CA TYR A 90 5.16 -18.72 24.83
C TYR A 90 6.31 -19.65 25.25
N ILE A 91 6.88 -19.47 26.45
CA ILE A 91 8.00 -20.30 26.92
C ILE A 91 7.59 -21.77 26.99
N THR A 92 6.41 -22.07 27.54
CA THR A 92 5.91 -23.46 27.59
C THR A 92 5.76 -24.06 26.20
N SER A 93 5.29 -23.26 25.23
CA SER A 93 5.10 -23.72 23.86
C SER A 93 6.40 -24.03 23.11
N LEU A 94 7.54 -23.47 23.52
CA LEU A 94 8.85 -23.78 22.93
C LEU A 94 9.32 -25.21 23.27
N HIS A 95 8.83 -25.80 24.35
CA HIS A 95 9.14 -27.18 24.75
C HIS A 95 8.20 -28.22 24.11
N LEU A 96 7.17 -27.78 23.39
CA LEU A 96 6.22 -28.68 22.73
C LEU A 96 6.79 -29.20 21.39
N PRO A 97 6.26 -30.33 20.86
CA PRO A 97 6.64 -30.83 19.54
C PRO A 97 6.41 -29.80 18.43
N ALA A 98 7.17 -29.89 17.32
CA ALA A 98 7.23 -28.88 16.25
C ALA A 98 5.88 -28.41 15.66
N HIS A 99 4.85 -29.26 15.67
CA HIS A 99 3.50 -28.92 15.17
C HIS A 99 2.63 -28.16 16.18
N MET A 100 3.05 -28.09 17.46
CA MET A 100 2.40 -27.37 18.55
C MET A 100 3.24 -26.18 19.03
N SER A 101 4.52 -26.12 18.68
CA SER A 101 5.40 -24.98 18.96
C SER A 101 5.04 -23.77 18.09
N PRO A 102 5.41 -22.55 18.52
CA PRO A 102 5.26 -21.36 17.68
C PRO A 102 5.96 -21.54 16.33
N PRO A 103 5.44 -20.95 15.23
CA PRO A 103 6.12 -20.95 13.94
C PRO A 103 7.56 -20.44 14.06
N MET A 104 8.47 -21.01 13.29
CA MET A 104 9.89 -20.65 13.29
C MET A 104 10.10 -19.15 12.99
N SER A 105 9.25 -18.58 12.15
CA SER A 105 9.22 -17.15 11.85
C SER A 105 9.06 -16.29 13.11
N LEU A 106 8.11 -16.66 13.99
CA LEU A 106 7.87 -15.96 15.25
C LEU A 106 9.02 -16.16 16.26
N GLN A 107 9.57 -17.38 16.36
CA GLN A 107 10.71 -17.66 17.24
C GLN A 107 11.94 -16.82 16.88
N TYR A 108 12.30 -16.79 15.60
CA TYR A 108 13.42 -15.97 15.13
C TYR A 108 13.15 -14.47 15.25
N ALA A 109 11.90 -14.01 15.11
CA ALA A 109 11.56 -12.60 15.31
C ALA A 109 11.79 -12.16 16.77
N VAL A 110 11.39 -12.99 17.74
CA VAL A 110 11.64 -12.77 19.18
C VAL A 110 13.14 -12.73 19.47
N MET A 111 13.90 -13.71 18.98
CA MET A 111 15.35 -13.78 19.16
C MET A 111 16.08 -12.61 18.49
N ALA A 112 15.67 -12.20 17.29
CA ALA A 112 16.27 -11.08 16.56
C ALA A 112 16.13 -9.78 17.36
N LEU A 113 14.93 -9.49 17.87
CA LEU A 113 14.66 -8.33 18.71
C LEU A 113 15.45 -8.37 20.02
N ALA A 114 15.50 -9.51 20.72
CA ALA A 114 16.30 -9.66 21.94
C ALA A 114 17.80 -9.44 21.68
N ALA A 115 18.31 -9.97 20.57
CA ALA A 115 19.70 -9.85 20.19
C ALA A 115 20.11 -8.37 19.98
N THR A 116 19.22 -7.49 19.50
CA THR A 116 19.52 -6.05 19.31
C THR A 116 19.89 -5.30 20.59
N ILE A 117 19.45 -5.80 21.75
CA ILE A 117 19.69 -5.14 23.04
C ILE A 117 20.78 -5.82 23.88
N SER A 118 21.35 -6.92 23.40
CA SER A 118 22.41 -7.67 24.08
C SER A 118 23.75 -7.44 23.41
N ASP A 119 24.72 -6.88 24.12
CA ASP A 119 26.10 -6.76 23.61
C ASP A 119 26.69 -8.14 23.24
N LYS A 120 26.31 -9.19 23.98
CA LYS A 120 26.75 -10.58 23.74
C LYS A 120 26.24 -11.13 22.41
N TYR A 121 24.99 -10.82 22.03
CA TYR A 121 24.32 -11.45 20.88
C TYR A 121 24.02 -10.48 19.72
N THR A 122 24.45 -9.22 19.79
CA THR A 122 24.13 -8.19 18.77
C THR A 122 24.45 -8.63 17.35
N HIS A 123 25.54 -9.38 17.16
CA HIS A 123 25.95 -9.91 15.85
C HIS A 123 24.96 -10.93 15.25
N PHE A 124 24.14 -11.59 16.07
CA PHE A 124 23.09 -12.51 15.62
C PHE A 124 21.77 -11.82 15.27
N ALA A 125 21.58 -10.55 15.63
CA ALA A 125 20.31 -9.85 15.44
C ALA A 125 19.87 -9.81 13.96
N MET A 126 20.79 -9.46 13.06
CA MET A 126 20.50 -9.39 11.62
C MET A 126 20.31 -10.77 10.98
N PRO A 127 21.17 -11.78 11.22
CA PRO A 127 20.93 -13.16 10.78
C PRO A 127 19.56 -13.71 11.22
N PHE A 128 19.20 -13.54 12.49
CA PHE A 128 17.89 -13.99 12.99
C PHE A 128 16.73 -13.26 12.34
N TYR A 129 16.84 -11.95 12.11
CA TYR A 129 15.83 -11.19 11.37
C TYR A 129 15.64 -11.72 9.93
N GLN A 130 16.74 -11.97 9.22
CA GLN A 130 16.68 -12.51 7.85
C GLN A 130 16.01 -13.89 7.82
N ARG A 131 16.34 -14.77 8.77
CA ARG A 131 15.69 -16.08 8.91
C ARG A 131 14.21 -15.94 9.22
N ALA A 132 13.84 -15.13 10.21
CA ALA A 132 12.45 -14.88 10.58
C ALA A 132 11.60 -14.46 9.37
N ARG A 133 12.14 -13.54 8.57
CA ARG A 133 11.49 -13.06 7.35
C ARG A 133 11.38 -14.14 6.27
N ASN A 134 12.45 -14.89 6.02
CA ASN A 134 12.43 -15.97 5.04
C ASN A 134 11.38 -17.04 5.41
N TYR A 135 11.28 -17.41 6.69
CA TYR A 135 10.24 -18.32 7.15
C TYR A 135 8.83 -17.72 6.97
N ALA A 136 8.63 -16.45 7.31
CA ALA A 136 7.34 -15.77 7.14
C ALA A 136 6.90 -15.70 5.66
N ASP A 137 7.84 -15.37 4.75
CA ASP A 137 7.59 -15.34 3.30
C ASP A 137 7.38 -16.76 2.74
N SER A 138 8.07 -17.76 3.29
CA SER A 138 7.88 -19.17 2.90
C SER A 138 6.50 -19.70 3.31
N ASP A 139 6.01 -19.32 4.50
CA ASP A 139 4.67 -19.69 4.95
C ASP A 139 3.58 -19.06 4.05
N GLU A 140 3.82 -17.84 3.54
CA GLU A 140 2.91 -17.14 2.61
C GLU A 140 2.83 -17.84 1.25
N THR A 141 3.95 -18.37 0.77
CA THR A 141 4.05 -19.03 -0.54
C THR A 141 3.82 -20.54 -0.51
N ARG A 142 3.61 -21.11 0.69
CA ARG A 142 3.40 -22.54 0.89
C ARG A 142 1.99 -22.99 0.47
N ASP A 143 1.94 -24.04 -0.34
CA ASP A 143 0.72 -24.66 -0.86
C ASP A 143 -0.21 -23.63 -1.53
N TYR A 144 -1.47 -23.51 -1.09
CA TYR A 144 -2.43 -22.52 -1.59
C TYR A 144 -2.50 -21.23 -0.75
N GLY A 145 -1.57 -21.01 0.19
CA GLY A 145 -1.54 -19.83 1.06
C GLY A 145 -2.45 -19.92 2.29
N GLU A 146 -2.80 -21.12 2.74
CA GLU A 146 -3.63 -21.34 3.93
C GLU A 146 -2.83 -21.41 5.24
N HIS A 147 -1.54 -21.70 5.16
CA HIS A 147 -0.67 -21.96 6.32
C HIS A 147 -0.30 -20.71 7.14
N PHE A 148 -0.32 -19.52 6.53
CA PHE A 148 0.11 -18.28 7.18
C PHE A 148 -1.03 -17.49 7.83
N VAL A 149 -2.29 -17.93 7.68
CA VAL A 149 -3.46 -17.25 8.26
C VAL A 149 -3.61 -17.65 9.74
N THR A 150 -2.65 -17.24 10.56
CA THR A 150 -2.60 -17.56 11.99
C THR A 150 -2.30 -16.32 12.84
N LEU A 151 -2.70 -16.35 14.12
CA LEU A 151 -2.37 -15.29 15.09
C LEU A 151 -0.85 -15.11 15.21
N ALA A 152 -0.09 -16.20 15.21
CA ALA A 152 1.36 -16.17 15.34
C ALA A 152 2.04 -15.48 14.15
N ASN A 153 1.55 -15.66 12.92
CA ASN A 153 2.06 -14.96 11.75
C ASN A 153 1.72 -13.46 11.80
N ALA A 154 0.52 -13.08 12.29
CA ALA A 154 0.19 -11.68 12.50
C ALA A 154 1.13 -11.02 13.52
N GLN A 155 1.37 -11.68 14.66
CA GLN A 155 2.30 -11.25 15.70
C GLN A 155 3.74 -11.17 15.18
N CYS A 156 4.18 -12.16 14.40
CA CYS A 156 5.50 -12.18 13.76
C CYS A 156 5.73 -10.94 12.89
N TRP A 157 4.77 -10.60 12.02
CA TRP A 157 4.88 -9.42 11.16
C TRP A 157 4.90 -8.10 11.96
N VAL A 158 4.23 -8.02 13.12
CA VAL A 158 4.38 -6.86 14.03
C VAL A 158 5.81 -6.78 14.57
N LEU A 159 6.36 -7.88 15.07
CA LEU A 159 7.71 -7.90 15.64
C LEU A 159 8.80 -7.63 14.59
N LEU A 160 8.64 -8.14 13.36
CA LEU A 160 9.51 -7.82 12.23
C LEU A 160 9.43 -6.34 11.88
N SER A 161 8.24 -5.73 11.88
CA SER A 161 8.08 -4.30 11.62
C SER A 161 8.78 -3.45 12.69
N GLN A 162 8.79 -3.90 13.95
CA GLN A 162 9.51 -3.23 15.03
C GLN A 162 11.04 -3.31 14.83
N PHE A 163 11.56 -4.48 14.46
CA PHE A 163 12.99 -4.63 14.14
C PHE A 163 13.39 -3.71 12.98
N GLU A 164 12.60 -3.69 11.91
CA GLU A 164 12.82 -2.86 10.73
C GLU A 164 12.78 -1.37 11.05
N ALA A 165 11.90 -0.95 11.97
CA ALA A 165 11.83 0.43 12.44
C ALA A 165 13.09 0.83 13.21
N TYR A 166 13.65 -0.06 14.05
CA TYR A 166 14.93 0.18 14.73
C TYR A 166 16.10 0.34 13.75
N GLN A 167 16.02 -0.28 12.57
CA GLN A 167 17.00 -0.13 11.49
C GLN A 167 16.70 1.02 10.51
N LEU A 168 15.65 1.82 10.76
CA LEU A 168 15.22 2.94 9.90
C LEU A 168 14.68 2.53 8.52
N TRP A 169 14.27 1.28 8.33
CA TRP A 169 13.74 0.78 7.06
C TRP A 169 12.24 1.04 6.90
N PHE A 170 11.79 2.29 7.04
CA PHE A 170 10.36 2.63 7.14
C PHE A 170 9.49 2.21 5.95
N SER A 171 10.03 2.20 4.72
CA SER A 171 9.32 1.66 3.55
C SER A 171 9.01 0.16 3.72
N ARG A 172 9.95 -0.58 4.31
CA ARG A 172 9.77 -1.99 4.64
C ARG A 172 8.82 -2.18 5.82
N VAL A 173 8.96 -1.35 6.86
CA VAL A 173 8.04 -1.33 8.02
C VAL A 173 6.59 -1.22 7.54
N SER A 174 6.30 -0.28 6.64
CA SER A 174 4.96 -0.06 6.08
C SER A 174 4.41 -1.33 5.38
N MET A 175 5.25 -2.04 4.64
CA MET A 175 4.86 -3.30 4.00
C MET A 175 4.67 -4.45 5.01
N SER A 176 5.53 -4.55 6.01
CA SER A 176 5.46 -5.60 7.05
C SER A 176 4.24 -5.40 7.97
N ILE A 177 3.98 -4.16 8.41
CA ILE A 177 2.79 -3.86 9.23
C ILE A 177 1.50 -4.06 8.44
N SER A 178 1.48 -3.72 7.14
CA SER A 178 0.32 -3.96 6.27
C SER A 178 -0.04 -5.44 6.17
N ARG A 179 0.96 -6.33 6.13
CA ARG A 179 0.74 -7.80 6.18
C ARG A 179 0.11 -8.22 7.50
N SER A 180 0.60 -7.72 8.63
CA SER A 180 0.02 -7.99 9.95
C SER A 180 -1.44 -7.51 10.03
N VAL A 181 -1.73 -6.29 9.61
CA VAL A 181 -3.10 -5.72 9.60
C VAL A 181 -4.02 -6.57 8.72
N ARG A 182 -3.55 -6.99 7.55
CA ARG A 182 -4.35 -7.82 6.65
C ARG A 182 -4.64 -9.19 7.25
N LEU A 183 -3.67 -9.80 7.91
CA LEU A 183 -3.85 -11.05 8.64
C LEU A 183 -4.85 -10.89 9.79
N ALA A 184 -4.73 -9.84 10.61
CA ALA A 184 -5.67 -9.57 11.69
C ALA A 184 -7.12 -9.36 11.18
N GLN A 185 -7.28 -8.74 10.01
CA GLN A 185 -8.57 -8.62 9.34
C GLN A 185 -9.10 -9.97 8.84
N MET A 186 -8.26 -10.80 8.22
CA MET A 186 -8.63 -12.16 7.77
C MET A 186 -9.01 -13.07 8.94
N LEU A 187 -8.38 -12.88 10.10
CA LEU A 187 -8.66 -13.56 11.36
C LEU A 187 -9.87 -12.98 12.12
N ASN A 188 -10.45 -11.88 11.62
CA ASN A 188 -11.56 -11.15 12.26
C ASN A 188 -11.26 -10.74 13.71
N LEU A 189 -10.01 -10.38 14.04
CA LEU A 189 -9.61 -9.97 15.39
C LEU A 189 -10.31 -8.67 15.87
N HIS A 190 -10.94 -7.94 14.97
CA HIS A 190 -11.73 -6.75 15.27
C HIS A 190 -13.14 -7.03 15.78
N TRP A 191 -13.54 -8.30 15.88
CA TRP A 191 -14.84 -8.75 16.38
C TRP A 191 -14.72 -9.70 17.58
N LEU A 192 -13.64 -9.58 18.35
CA LEU A 192 -13.39 -10.47 19.50
C LEU A 192 -14.35 -10.22 20.67
N ASP A 193 -14.78 -8.97 20.87
CA ASP A 193 -15.66 -8.58 21.96
C ASP A 193 -17.11 -8.49 21.45
N PRO A 194 -18.08 -9.10 22.16
CA PRO A 194 -19.48 -8.95 21.82
C PRO A 194 -19.87 -7.48 21.98
N ALA A 195 -20.25 -6.82 20.88
CA ALA A 195 -20.96 -5.54 20.99
C ALA A 195 -22.34 -5.82 21.61
N ASP A 196 -22.70 -5.07 22.64
CA ASP A 196 -23.89 -5.27 23.50
C ASP A 196 -25.25 -5.35 22.79
N ASN A 197 -25.36 -5.34 21.45
CA ASN A 197 -26.65 -5.42 20.73
C ASN A 197 -26.61 -5.95 19.28
N LEU A 198 -25.61 -6.72 18.83
CA LEU A 198 -25.60 -7.24 17.45
C LEU A 198 -25.62 -8.78 17.41
N SER A 199 -26.83 -9.35 17.35
CA SER A 199 -27.11 -10.77 17.04
C SER A 199 -26.65 -11.23 15.63
N HIS A 200 -25.98 -10.35 14.88
CA HIS A 200 -25.53 -10.56 13.50
C HIS A 200 -24.05 -10.23 13.27
N ALA A 201 -23.24 -10.09 14.33
CA ALA A 201 -21.80 -9.88 14.17
C ALA A 201 -21.13 -11.10 13.47
N PRO A 202 -20.23 -10.89 12.48
CA PRO A 202 -19.49 -11.98 11.86
C PRO A 202 -18.65 -12.71 12.91
N GLN A 203 -18.73 -14.03 12.98
CA GLN A 203 -17.89 -14.78 13.91
C GLN A 203 -16.41 -14.74 13.46
N PRO A 204 -15.46 -14.73 14.41
CA PRO A 204 -14.05 -14.88 14.10
C PRO A 204 -13.81 -16.13 13.24
N THR A 205 -12.91 -16.04 12.26
CA THR A 205 -12.51 -17.19 11.42
C THR A 205 -11.65 -18.21 12.18
N ILE A 206 -11.30 -17.89 13.42
CA ILE A 206 -10.54 -18.72 14.35
C ILE A 206 -11.43 -19.32 15.44
N PRO A 207 -11.09 -20.52 15.97
CA PRO A 207 -11.79 -21.13 17.09
C PRO A 207 -11.88 -20.20 18.31
N PRO A 208 -12.87 -20.40 19.21
CA PRO A 208 -12.95 -19.64 20.44
C PRO A 208 -11.64 -19.75 21.24
N PRO A 209 -11.24 -18.67 21.95
CA PRO A 209 -10.02 -18.68 22.75
C PRO A 209 -10.10 -19.77 23.82
N LYS A 210 -8.98 -20.46 24.08
CA LYS A 210 -8.93 -21.56 25.08
C LYS A 210 -9.05 -21.04 26.51
N ASP A 211 -8.50 -19.86 26.76
CA ASP A 211 -8.49 -19.18 28.05
C ASP A 211 -8.52 -17.66 27.84
N TRP A 212 -8.66 -16.93 28.95
CA TRP A 212 -8.68 -15.47 28.93
C TRP A 212 -7.34 -14.87 28.44
N SER A 213 -6.21 -15.48 28.80
CA SER A 213 -4.88 -15.04 28.33
C SER A 213 -4.78 -15.07 26.80
N GLU A 214 -5.30 -16.10 26.14
CA GLU A 214 -5.33 -16.18 24.67
C GLU A 214 -6.26 -15.12 24.05
N LEU A 215 -7.41 -14.85 24.67
CA LEU A 215 -8.29 -13.77 24.23
C LEU A 215 -7.57 -12.42 24.31
N GLU A 216 -6.84 -12.18 25.38
CA GLU A 216 -6.08 -10.95 25.59
C GLU A 216 -4.87 -10.86 24.63
N GLU A 217 -4.19 -11.97 24.30
CA GLU A 217 -3.18 -12.02 23.22
C GLU A 217 -3.76 -11.57 21.87
N ARG A 218 -4.98 -12.03 21.55
CA ARG A 218 -5.69 -11.64 20.33
C ARG A 218 -6.06 -10.15 20.32
N ARG A 219 -6.57 -9.60 21.43
CA ARG A 219 -6.89 -8.17 21.58
C ARG A 219 -5.64 -7.28 21.46
N ARG A 220 -4.55 -7.66 22.13
CA ARG A 220 -3.27 -6.94 22.11
C ARG A 220 -2.61 -6.95 20.74
N THR A 221 -2.87 -7.97 19.93
CA THR A 221 -2.41 -8.03 18.54
C THR A 221 -3.18 -7.07 17.62
N PHE A 222 -4.47 -6.81 17.89
CA PHE A 222 -5.29 -5.88 17.08
C PHE A 222 -6.44 -5.24 17.87
N TRP A 223 -6.28 -3.97 18.26
CA TRP A 223 -7.16 -3.28 19.23
C TRP A 223 -8.26 -2.37 18.62
N ILE A 224 -8.40 -2.26 17.30
CA ILE A 224 -9.19 -1.16 16.65
C ILE A 224 -10.65 -1.07 17.12
N ARG A 225 -11.27 -2.21 17.42
CA ARG A 225 -12.70 -2.31 17.77
C ARG A 225 -12.94 -3.18 19.02
N THR A 226 -11.87 -3.63 19.65
CA THR A 226 -11.95 -4.41 20.89
C THR A 226 -12.01 -3.48 22.09
N LEU A 227 -12.28 -4.05 23.26
CA LEU A 227 -12.00 -3.39 24.53
C LEU A 227 -10.51 -3.03 24.62
N LEU A 228 -10.21 -1.97 25.37
CA LEU A 228 -8.84 -1.54 25.61
C LEU A 228 -8.04 -2.63 26.33
N PRO A 229 -6.71 -2.72 26.10
CA PRO A 229 -5.88 -3.75 26.71
C PRO A 229 -5.91 -3.75 28.24
N ALA A 230 -5.96 -4.94 28.83
CA ALA A 230 -5.87 -5.14 30.27
C ALA A 230 -4.48 -4.75 30.80
N SER A 231 -4.35 -4.64 32.13
CA SER A 231 -3.06 -4.38 32.77
C SER A 231 -2.07 -5.52 32.53
N GLU A 232 -0.78 -5.18 32.53
CA GLU A 232 0.27 -6.18 32.34
C GLU A 232 0.29 -7.21 33.48
N ASP A 233 -0.04 -6.80 34.71
CA ASP A 233 -0.12 -7.70 35.86
C ASP A 233 -1.23 -8.74 35.70
N ALA A 234 -2.43 -8.30 35.29
CA ALA A 234 -3.54 -9.20 35.00
C ALA A 234 -3.21 -10.16 33.85
N PHE A 235 -2.63 -9.63 32.77
CA PHE A 235 -2.22 -10.42 31.61
C PHE A 235 -1.24 -11.52 31.99
N GLN A 236 -0.14 -11.19 32.70
CA GLN A 236 0.88 -12.17 33.07
C GLN A 236 0.41 -13.21 34.10
N LYS A 237 -0.55 -12.85 34.97
CA LYS A 237 -1.16 -13.78 35.93
C LYS A 237 -2.29 -14.61 35.33
N GLY A 238 -2.76 -14.27 34.13
CA GLY A 238 -3.93 -14.89 33.50
C GLY A 238 -5.22 -14.64 34.27
N ILE A 239 -5.32 -13.51 34.98
CA ILE A 239 -6.50 -13.14 35.76
C ILE A 239 -7.35 -12.18 34.93
N GLU A 240 -8.62 -12.52 34.72
CA GLU A 240 -9.54 -11.68 33.96
C GLU A 240 -9.71 -10.30 34.60
N GLU A 241 -9.37 -9.26 33.84
CA GLU A 241 -9.59 -7.87 34.19
C GLU A 241 -10.67 -7.29 33.28
N LYS A 242 -11.68 -6.65 33.89
CA LYS A 242 -12.72 -5.96 33.13
C LYS A 242 -12.18 -4.66 32.57
N THR A 243 -12.11 -4.57 31.25
CA THR A 243 -11.67 -3.38 30.53
C THR A 243 -12.84 -2.63 29.90
N CYS A 244 -12.57 -1.47 29.32
CA CYS A 244 -13.57 -0.58 28.74
C CYS A 244 -13.29 -0.28 27.27
N SER A 245 -14.29 0.22 26.57
CA SER A 245 -14.12 0.71 25.20
C SER A 245 -13.42 2.07 25.19
N MET A 246 -12.84 2.45 24.05
CA MET A 246 -12.19 3.75 23.90
C MET A 246 -13.14 4.93 24.15
N THR A 247 -14.40 4.80 23.75
CA THR A 247 -15.42 5.85 23.94
C THR A 247 -15.83 6.01 25.39
N GLU A 248 -15.79 4.94 26.18
CA GLU A 248 -16.03 5.00 27.63
C GLU A 248 -14.85 5.60 28.38
N ALA A 249 -13.62 5.31 27.97
CA ALA A 249 -12.41 5.82 28.61
C ALA A 249 -12.25 7.35 28.53
N LEU A 250 -12.81 7.97 27.48
CA LEU A 250 -12.74 9.43 27.28
C LEU A 250 -13.91 10.21 27.91
N LYS A 251 -14.86 9.54 28.59
CA LYS A 251 -15.97 10.22 29.30
C LYS A 251 -15.50 10.76 30.66
N PRO A 252 -16.01 11.92 31.13
CA PRO A 252 -15.68 12.50 32.44
C PRO A 252 -15.84 11.56 33.65
N ASN A 253 -16.79 10.63 33.60
CA ASN A 253 -17.02 9.60 34.62
C ASN A 253 -16.73 8.19 34.08
N GLY A 254 -15.76 8.07 33.17
CA GLY A 254 -15.37 6.80 32.56
C GLY A 254 -14.74 5.83 33.56
N PRO A 255 -14.76 4.52 33.28
CA PRO A 255 -14.03 3.53 34.08
C PRO A 255 -12.52 3.75 33.99
N ASN A 256 -11.80 3.44 35.08
CA ASN A 256 -10.33 3.44 35.08
C ASN A 256 -9.79 2.47 34.02
N TYR A 257 -8.65 2.82 33.44
CA TYR A 257 -7.97 2.02 32.43
C TYR A 257 -6.49 1.79 32.77
N SER A 258 -5.91 0.75 32.17
CA SER A 258 -4.52 0.32 32.42
C SER A 258 -3.49 1.30 31.83
N SER A 259 -2.21 1.19 32.24
CA SER A 259 -1.15 2.04 31.68
C SER A 259 -0.93 1.79 30.19
N LEU A 260 -1.09 0.53 29.73
CA LEU A 260 -1.04 0.16 28.31
C LEU A 260 -2.25 0.72 27.53
N ALA A 261 -3.44 0.68 28.11
CA ALA A 261 -4.62 1.31 27.52
C ALA A 261 -4.42 2.83 27.36
N GLY A 262 -3.80 3.49 28.35
CA GLY A 262 -3.41 4.89 28.24
C GLY A 262 -2.44 5.17 27.10
N LYS A 263 -1.46 4.29 26.88
CA LYS A 263 -0.53 4.37 25.73
C LYS A 263 -1.27 4.30 24.40
N VAL A 264 -2.23 3.37 24.26
CA VAL A 264 -3.07 3.23 23.06
C VAL A 264 -3.93 4.47 22.83
N LEU A 265 -4.56 5.01 23.88
CA LEU A 265 -5.36 6.24 23.82
C LEU A 265 -4.53 7.45 23.39
N ALA A 266 -3.34 7.62 23.97
CA ALA A 266 -2.45 8.72 23.63
C ALA A 266 -1.99 8.65 22.17
N LEU A 267 -1.65 7.44 21.68
CA LEU A 267 -1.30 7.21 20.28
C LEU A 267 -2.48 7.49 19.33
N TYR A 268 -3.70 7.08 19.71
CA TYR A 268 -4.90 7.37 18.93
C TYR A 268 -5.12 8.87 18.77
N LEU A 269 -5.10 9.63 19.88
CA LEU A 269 -5.26 11.08 19.84
C LEU A 269 -4.13 11.75 19.04
N PHE A 270 -2.89 11.30 19.23
CA PHE A 270 -1.75 11.81 18.48
C PHE A 270 -1.94 11.61 16.96
N GLN A 271 -2.34 10.41 16.53
CA GLN A 271 -2.61 10.12 15.13
C GLN A 271 -3.78 10.96 14.57
N THR A 272 -4.89 11.07 15.31
CA THR A 272 -6.03 11.91 14.89
C THR A 272 -5.64 13.38 14.72
N ASN A 273 -4.80 13.91 15.61
CA ASN A 273 -4.29 15.28 15.52
C ASN A 273 -3.31 15.46 14.36
N LEU A 274 -2.46 14.48 14.10
CA LEU A 274 -1.62 14.46 12.91
C LEU A 274 -2.47 14.46 11.64
N ASP A 275 -3.48 13.60 11.54
CA ASP A 275 -4.37 13.53 10.36
C ASP A 275 -5.13 14.84 10.13
N HIS A 276 -5.59 15.50 11.19
CA HIS A 276 -6.18 16.85 11.10
C HIS A 276 -5.19 17.89 10.59
N SER A 277 -3.91 17.74 10.92
CA SER A 277 -2.85 18.62 10.42
C SER A 277 -2.59 18.38 8.93
N PHE A 278 -2.64 17.13 8.46
CA PHE A 278 -2.33 16.75 7.07
C PHE A 278 -3.50 16.93 6.08
N ASN A 279 -4.76 16.76 6.52
CA ASN A 279 -5.91 16.69 5.62
C ASN A 279 -6.82 17.92 5.75
N SER A 280 -6.84 18.76 4.71
CA SER A 280 -7.89 19.77 4.52
C SER A 280 -9.06 19.16 3.77
N GLN A 281 -10.28 19.25 4.31
CA GLN A 281 -11.48 18.77 3.61
C GLN A 281 -12.12 19.90 2.77
N PRO A 282 -12.79 19.59 1.65
CA PRO A 282 -13.38 20.60 0.76
C PRO A 282 -14.41 21.51 1.44
N ASP A 283 -15.07 21.03 2.49
CA ASP A 283 -16.12 21.67 3.28
C ASP A 283 -15.61 22.32 4.58
N ASP A 284 -14.29 22.44 4.75
CA ASP A 284 -13.66 22.88 6.00
C ASP A 284 -14.01 24.30 6.45
N ASN A 285 -14.34 25.18 5.50
CA ASN A 285 -14.67 26.58 5.73
C ASN A 285 -13.76 27.25 6.78
N PRO A 286 -12.43 27.24 6.59
CA PRO A 286 -11.47 27.72 7.58
C PRO A 286 -11.57 29.23 7.83
N GLU A 287 -12.25 29.98 6.97
CA GLU A 287 -12.50 31.42 7.13
C GLU A 287 -13.53 31.71 8.24
N ASP A 288 -14.50 30.81 8.47
CA ASP A 288 -15.46 30.93 9.56
C ASP A 288 -14.89 30.28 10.84
N ILE A 289 -14.27 31.09 11.69
CA ILE A 289 -13.69 30.64 12.95
C ILE A 289 -14.74 30.09 13.91
N LYS A 290 -15.97 30.62 13.87
CA LYS A 290 -17.02 30.24 14.82
C LYS A 290 -17.66 28.91 14.41
N ASN A 291 -18.08 28.77 13.16
CA ASN A 291 -18.87 27.60 12.73
C ASN A 291 -18.20 26.75 11.64
N GLY A 292 -17.03 27.13 11.15
CA GLY A 292 -16.29 26.35 10.15
C GLY A 292 -15.99 24.93 10.66
N ALA A 293 -16.15 23.96 9.77
CA ALA A 293 -16.00 22.53 10.09
C ALA A 293 -14.58 22.22 10.58
N TYR A 294 -13.55 22.86 9.99
CA TYR A 294 -12.16 22.74 10.46
C TYR A 294 -12.02 23.14 11.94
N TRP A 295 -12.52 24.32 12.30
CA TRP A 295 -12.39 24.85 13.66
C TRP A 295 -13.26 24.10 14.67
N LYS A 296 -14.39 23.53 14.23
CA LYS A 296 -15.20 22.63 15.05
C LYS A 296 -14.40 21.36 15.40
N ARG A 297 -13.85 20.67 14.40
CA ARG A 297 -13.00 19.48 14.61
C ARG A 297 -11.77 19.79 15.46
N HIS A 298 -11.12 20.92 15.20
CA HIS A 298 -9.98 21.38 16.00
C HIS A 298 -10.33 21.54 17.49
N ARG A 299 -11.47 22.17 17.80
CA ARG A 299 -11.94 22.32 19.19
C ARG A 299 -12.32 21.00 19.83
N GLU A 300 -12.94 20.09 19.09
CA GLU A 300 -13.26 18.74 19.58
C GLU A 300 -11.99 17.98 19.97
N MET A 301 -10.93 18.08 19.16
CA MET A 301 -9.62 17.50 19.45
C MET A 301 -8.92 18.16 20.66
N ASP A 302 -8.91 19.50 20.73
CA ASP A 302 -8.34 20.25 21.87
C ASP A 302 -9.07 19.92 23.19
N ASN A 303 -10.40 19.76 23.12
CA ASN A 303 -11.21 19.30 24.24
C ASN A 303 -10.91 17.84 24.63
N ALA A 304 -10.70 16.95 23.66
CA ALA A 304 -10.34 15.55 23.92
C ALA A 304 -8.97 15.44 24.61
N LEU A 305 -7.96 16.20 24.15
CA LEU A 305 -6.64 16.27 24.79
C LEU A 305 -6.74 16.82 26.22
N SER A 306 -7.49 17.90 26.40
CA SER A 306 -7.72 18.49 27.72
C SER A 306 -8.42 17.52 28.67
N THR A 307 -9.45 16.83 28.18
CA THR A 307 -10.21 15.83 28.92
C THR A 307 -9.33 14.65 29.33
N MET A 308 -8.54 14.10 28.39
CA MET A 308 -7.62 13.01 28.69
C MET A 308 -6.58 13.45 29.72
N SER A 309 -5.97 14.63 29.58
CA SER A 309 -4.97 15.14 30.53
C SER A 309 -5.53 15.30 31.96
N MET A 310 -6.79 15.73 32.09
CA MET A 310 -7.47 15.89 33.37
C MET A 310 -7.85 14.54 34.01
N LEU A 311 -8.27 13.58 33.19
CA LEU A 311 -8.80 12.28 33.62
C LEU A 311 -7.74 11.17 33.65
N LEU A 312 -6.45 11.51 33.52
CA LEU A 312 -5.38 10.50 33.61
C LEU A 312 -5.50 9.70 34.93
N PRO A 313 -5.44 8.36 34.89
CA PRO A 313 -5.32 7.54 36.07
C PRO A 313 -4.09 7.91 36.90
N GLU A 314 -4.14 7.67 38.22
CA GLU A 314 -2.99 7.94 39.12
C GLU A 314 -1.73 7.16 38.71
N THR A 315 -1.88 6.03 38.03
CA THR A 315 -0.77 5.22 37.47
C THR A 315 -0.06 5.89 36.29
N LEU A 316 -0.67 6.90 35.65
CA LEU A 316 -0.13 7.64 34.51
C LEU A 316 0.15 9.12 34.82
N LYS A 317 -0.25 9.61 36.00
CA LYS A 317 -0.04 11.01 36.41
C LYS A 317 1.37 11.26 36.93
N MET A 318 2.00 12.30 36.40
CA MET A 318 3.27 12.83 36.91
C MET A 318 3.00 13.79 38.10
N PRO A 319 3.87 13.86 39.13
CA PRO A 319 5.20 13.25 39.27
C PRO A 319 5.21 11.78 39.74
N ARG A 320 4.08 11.25 40.23
CA ARG A 320 4.05 9.97 40.96
C ARG A 320 4.47 8.78 40.08
N ALA A 321 4.09 8.80 38.81
CA ALA A 321 4.32 7.72 37.85
C ALA A 321 5.65 7.78 37.07
N PHE A 322 6.64 8.59 37.49
CA PHE A 322 7.88 8.83 36.71
C PHE A 322 8.73 7.58 36.41
N ARG A 323 8.50 6.48 37.14
CA ARG A 323 9.20 5.20 36.95
C ARG A 323 8.52 4.30 35.92
N ASP A 324 7.25 4.54 35.60
CA ASP A 324 6.53 3.79 34.56
C ASP A 324 6.85 4.38 33.18
N HIS A 325 7.43 3.56 32.30
CA HIS A 325 7.75 3.94 30.94
C HIS A 325 6.51 4.36 30.13
N ASN A 326 5.37 3.70 30.35
CA ASN A 326 4.11 4.05 29.68
C ASN A 326 3.59 5.41 30.15
N ALA A 327 3.77 5.77 31.43
CA ALA A 327 3.38 7.08 31.95
C ALA A 327 4.21 8.20 31.31
N VAL A 328 5.53 8.03 31.22
CA VAL A 328 6.42 8.98 30.52
C VAL A 328 6.00 9.12 29.06
N PHE A 329 5.76 8.00 28.38
CA PHE A 329 5.32 7.98 26.99
C PHE A 329 4.00 8.74 26.78
N VAL A 330 2.99 8.47 27.61
CA VAL A 330 1.65 9.07 27.51
C VAL A 330 1.72 10.57 27.68
N ASN A 331 2.41 11.05 28.72
CA ASN A 331 2.52 12.48 28.97
C ASN A 331 3.27 13.19 27.84
N ILE A 332 4.41 12.64 27.37
CA ILE A 332 5.16 13.24 26.24
C ILE A 332 4.30 13.27 24.96
N ASN A 333 3.59 12.20 24.63
CA ASN A 333 2.72 12.16 23.44
C ASN A 333 1.53 13.11 23.54
N LEU A 334 0.93 13.28 24.72
CA LEU A 334 -0.16 14.24 24.93
C LEU A 334 0.31 15.67 24.64
N TYR A 335 1.43 16.09 25.22
CA TYR A 335 1.96 17.44 24.96
C TYR A 335 2.48 17.60 23.53
N SER A 336 3.07 16.54 22.95
CA SER A 336 3.44 16.54 21.53
C SER A 336 2.21 16.71 20.62
N SER A 337 1.09 16.09 20.97
CA SER A 337 -0.19 16.24 20.27
C SER A 337 -0.70 17.68 20.33
N ILE A 338 -0.61 18.33 21.50
CA ILE A 338 -0.96 19.74 21.67
C ILE A 338 -0.10 20.62 20.76
N ILE A 339 1.22 20.40 20.72
CA ILE A 339 2.13 21.15 19.83
C ILE A 339 1.72 20.98 18.36
N CYS A 340 1.48 19.74 17.90
CA CYS A 340 1.05 19.48 16.52
C CYS A 340 -0.27 20.18 16.18
N LEU A 341 -1.28 20.03 17.04
CA LEU A 341 -2.62 20.59 16.85
C LEU A 341 -2.57 22.13 16.74
N HIS A 342 -1.92 22.79 17.69
CA HIS A 342 -1.86 24.26 17.72
C HIS A 342 -0.94 24.84 16.63
N ARG A 343 0.07 24.10 16.17
CA ARG A 343 0.84 24.48 14.98
C ARG A 343 0.01 24.46 13.70
N ALA A 344 -0.81 23.44 13.50
CA ALA A 344 -1.73 23.38 12.37
C ALA A 344 -2.72 24.57 12.38
N ALA A 345 -3.24 24.94 13.56
CA ALA A 345 -4.06 26.15 13.69
C ALA A 345 -3.31 27.43 13.32
N ILE A 346 -2.07 27.62 13.77
CA ILE A 346 -1.25 28.79 13.41
C ILE A 346 -1.05 28.87 11.90
N ALA A 347 -0.75 27.75 11.25
CA ALA A 347 -0.58 27.70 9.81
C ALA A 347 -1.86 28.09 9.06
N LYS A 348 -3.03 27.58 9.47
CA LYS A 348 -4.32 27.97 8.89
C LYS A 348 -4.68 29.43 9.13
N VAL A 349 -4.40 29.97 10.31
CA VAL A 349 -4.59 31.39 10.62
C VAL A 349 -3.76 32.28 9.71
N LYS A 350 -2.49 31.92 9.49
CA LYS A 350 -1.60 32.65 8.57
C LYS A 350 -2.07 32.52 7.11
N GLN A 351 -2.44 31.32 6.68
CA GLN A 351 -2.88 31.04 5.31
C GLN A 351 -4.12 31.86 4.92
N HIS A 352 -5.08 32.02 5.83
CA HIS A 352 -6.35 32.72 5.59
C HIS A 352 -6.40 34.14 6.16
N ASN A 353 -5.26 34.70 6.60
CA ASN A 353 -5.15 36.06 7.17
C ASN A 353 -6.19 36.35 8.28
N LEU A 354 -6.39 35.39 9.18
CA LEU A 354 -7.37 35.50 10.27
C LEU A 354 -6.87 36.43 11.41
N PRO A 355 -7.75 36.91 12.31
CA PRO A 355 -7.37 37.87 13.36
C PRO A 355 -6.21 37.39 14.25
N GLN A 356 -5.29 38.30 14.56
CA GLN A 356 -4.07 38.04 15.34
C GLN A 356 -4.33 37.49 16.75
N GLU A 357 -5.52 37.75 17.31
CA GLU A 357 -5.92 37.20 18.61
C GLU A 357 -5.89 35.65 18.64
N PHE A 358 -6.31 35.00 17.54
CA PHE A 358 -6.30 33.54 17.43
C PHE A 358 -4.90 32.96 17.24
N LEU A 359 -4.05 33.70 16.53
CA LEU A 359 -2.63 33.36 16.41
C LEU A 359 -1.97 33.39 17.79
N GLN A 360 -2.21 34.44 18.58
CA GLN A 360 -1.65 34.57 19.91
C GLN A 360 -2.17 33.50 20.88
N ARG A 361 -3.46 33.15 20.79
CA ARG A 361 -4.06 32.08 21.60
C ARG A 361 -3.48 30.70 21.30
N SER A 362 -3.17 30.41 20.04
CA SER A 362 -2.56 29.13 19.66
C SER A 362 -1.07 29.11 20.02
N LYS A 363 -0.35 30.22 19.81
CA LYS A 363 1.05 30.38 20.23
C LYS A 363 1.23 30.21 21.74
N SER A 364 0.29 30.72 22.56
CA SER A 364 0.38 30.61 24.01
C SER A 364 0.23 29.18 24.56
N ARG A 365 -0.16 28.21 23.72
CA ARG A 365 -0.21 26.79 24.07
C ARG A 365 1.10 26.05 23.81
N LEU A 366 1.96 26.55 22.91
CA LEU A 366 3.15 25.83 22.46
C LEU A 366 4.24 25.76 23.54
N LEU A 367 4.64 26.91 24.10
CA LEU A 367 5.74 26.98 25.06
C LEU A 367 5.46 26.18 26.34
N PRO A 368 4.28 26.31 27.00
CA PRO A 368 3.97 25.48 28.16
C PRO A 368 3.98 23.98 27.86
N ALA A 369 3.50 23.56 26.68
CA ALA A 369 3.53 22.16 26.29
C ALA A 369 4.98 21.64 26.12
N ALA A 370 5.87 22.45 25.54
CA ALA A 370 7.29 22.11 25.41
C ALA A 370 8.00 22.04 26.78
N GLU A 371 7.66 22.94 27.70
CA GLU A 371 8.17 22.92 29.08
C GLU A 371 7.70 21.70 29.86
N GLU A 372 6.46 21.26 29.69
CA GLU A 372 5.95 20.04 30.31
C GLU A 372 6.67 18.78 29.79
N ILE A 373 6.93 18.68 28.48
CA ILE A 373 7.75 17.59 27.92
C ILE A 373 9.13 17.55 28.61
N LEU A 374 9.75 18.73 28.78
CA LEU A 374 11.05 18.84 29.42
C LEU A 374 11.01 18.48 30.91
N SER A 375 9.95 18.90 31.61
CA SER A 375 9.69 18.55 33.02
C SER A 375 9.63 17.03 33.19
N VAL A 376 8.83 16.35 32.35
CA VAL A 376 8.71 14.88 32.36
C VAL A 376 10.06 14.20 32.12
N LEU A 377 10.86 14.70 31.17
CA LEU A 377 12.20 14.17 30.88
C LEU A 377 13.15 14.34 32.07
N ARG A 378 13.19 15.53 32.69
CA ARG A 378 14.05 15.83 33.86
C ARG A 378 13.71 14.98 35.08
N MET A 379 12.45 14.57 35.21
CA MET A 379 11.98 13.72 36.30
C MET A 379 12.29 12.24 36.07
N SER A 380 12.57 11.83 34.84
CA SER A 380 12.88 10.44 34.50
C SER A 380 14.29 10.06 34.97
N GLY A 381 14.39 9.00 35.75
CA GLY A 381 15.68 8.52 36.29
C GLY A 381 16.61 7.87 35.25
N ASN A 382 16.11 7.50 34.06
CA ASN A 382 16.91 6.88 33.00
C ASN A 382 16.50 7.39 31.61
N MET A 383 16.89 8.63 31.30
CA MET A 383 16.58 9.28 30.02
C MET A 383 17.09 8.50 28.81
N ILE A 384 18.28 7.89 28.88
CA ILE A 384 18.87 7.13 27.76
C ILE A 384 17.95 5.97 27.35
N ALA A 385 17.39 5.26 28.32
CA ALA A 385 16.42 4.20 28.04
C ALA A 385 15.13 4.75 27.43
N MET A 386 14.65 5.92 27.89
CA MET A 386 13.42 6.53 27.35
C MET A 386 13.58 6.95 25.89
N PHE A 387 14.72 7.54 25.52
CA PHE A 387 15.02 7.96 24.15
C PHE A 387 15.13 6.78 23.16
N LYS A 388 15.25 5.53 23.63
CA LYS A 388 15.11 4.37 22.73
C LYS A 388 13.71 4.25 22.12
N ASP A 389 12.68 4.81 22.79
CA ASP A 389 11.35 4.93 22.20
C ASP A 389 11.34 6.06 21.14
N PRO A 390 10.96 5.76 19.88
CA PRO A 390 10.92 6.74 18.81
C PRO A 390 10.03 7.95 19.11
N PHE A 391 8.90 7.75 19.79
CA PHE A 391 7.93 8.81 20.07
C PHE A 391 8.45 9.75 21.16
N VAL A 392 9.22 9.25 22.12
CA VAL A 392 9.91 10.10 23.11
C VAL A 392 10.96 10.97 22.43
N SER A 393 11.76 10.38 21.54
CA SER A 393 12.74 11.13 20.74
C SER A 393 12.07 12.19 19.86
N PHE A 394 10.97 11.84 19.20
CA PHE A 394 10.22 12.76 18.36
C PHE A 394 9.57 13.90 19.18
N GLY A 395 8.89 13.58 20.27
CA GLY A 395 8.28 14.59 21.15
C GLY A 395 9.31 15.57 21.72
N SER A 396 10.51 15.08 22.05
CA SER A 396 11.64 15.92 22.49
C SER A 396 12.13 16.84 21.38
N PHE A 397 12.20 16.35 20.14
CA PHE A 397 12.52 17.18 18.97
C PHE A 397 11.44 18.24 18.71
N MET A 398 10.17 17.89 18.86
CA MET A 398 9.05 18.83 18.75
C MET A 398 9.15 19.94 19.82
N ALA A 399 9.39 19.59 21.08
CA ALA A 399 9.63 20.56 22.15
C ALA A 399 10.83 21.48 21.82
N ALA A 400 11.93 20.90 21.34
CA ALA A 400 13.12 21.66 20.93
C ALA A 400 12.79 22.68 19.82
N SER A 401 12.01 22.28 18.82
CA SER A 401 11.63 23.22 17.75
C SER A 401 10.82 24.42 18.27
N VAL A 402 9.99 24.25 19.31
CA VAL A 402 9.28 25.35 19.98
C VAL A 402 10.25 26.28 20.70
N PHE A 403 11.24 25.75 21.42
CA PHE A 403 12.27 26.56 22.09
C PHE A 403 13.14 27.34 21.10
N ILE A 404 13.41 26.79 19.91
CA ILE A 404 14.14 27.49 18.85
C ILE A 404 13.33 28.68 18.32
N GLU A 405 12.03 28.50 18.08
CA GLU A 405 11.13 29.60 17.70
C GLU A 405 11.08 30.68 18.79
N ASP A 406 10.94 30.28 20.05
CA ASP A 406 10.91 31.19 21.20
C ASP A 406 12.21 32.01 21.34
N PHE A 407 13.37 31.37 21.18
CA PHE A 407 14.66 32.06 21.16
C PHE A 407 14.81 32.98 19.95
N SER A 408 14.32 32.56 18.78
CA SER A 408 14.41 33.36 17.55
C SER A 408 13.55 34.63 17.65
N ASP A 409 12.35 34.52 18.22
CA ASP A 409 11.40 35.62 18.38
C ASP A 409 11.78 36.55 19.55
N MET A 410 12.19 36.01 20.71
CA MET A 410 12.33 36.78 21.96
C MET A 410 13.74 36.78 22.57
N LYS A 411 14.71 36.02 22.02
CA LYS A 411 16.05 35.84 22.59
C LYS A 411 16.04 35.38 24.06
N ASN A 412 15.10 34.49 24.39
CA ASN A 412 14.93 33.94 25.73
C ASN A 412 16.06 32.96 26.10
N HIS A 413 16.92 33.34 27.04
CA HIS A 413 18.03 32.50 27.52
C HIS A 413 17.56 31.19 28.18
N GLN A 414 16.38 31.16 28.79
CA GLN A 414 15.86 29.90 29.37
C GLN A 414 15.61 28.84 28.28
N SER A 415 15.16 29.27 27.09
CA SER A 415 14.95 28.41 25.94
C SER A 415 16.27 27.89 25.37
N GLU A 416 17.33 28.70 25.41
CA GLU A 416 18.70 28.28 25.07
C GLU A 416 19.22 27.18 26.02
N ASP A 417 19.05 27.36 27.34
CA ASP A 417 19.43 26.35 28.34
C ASP A 417 18.66 25.04 28.15
N ASN A 418 17.35 25.15 27.88
CA ASN A 418 16.49 24.00 27.63
C ASN A 418 16.93 23.24 26.36
N LEU A 419 17.33 23.95 25.30
CA LEU A 419 17.87 23.35 24.08
C LEU A 419 19.20 22.64 24.30
N ASN A 420 20.11 23.25 25.05
CA ASN A 420 21.39 22.65 25.40
C ASN A 420 21.21 21.34 26.21
N PHE A 421 20.26 21.33 27.14
CA PHE A 421 19.88 20.12 27.88
C PHE A 421 19.37 19.02 26.93
N LEU A 422 18.40 19.35 26.07
CA LEU A 422 17.81 18.38 25.13
C LEU A 422 18.86 17.81 24.17
N LEU A 423 19.71 18.67 23.59
CA LEU A 423 20.79 18.24 22.70
C LEU A 423 21.74 17.28 23.42
N THR A 424 22.14 17.58 24.65
CA THR A 424 23.04 16.73 25.45
C THR A 424 22.39 15.38 25.77
N ALA A 425 21.13 15.40 26.20
CA ALA A 425 20.40 14.18 26.55
C ALA A 425 20.17 13.28 25.33
N MET A 426 19.75 13.86 24.20
CA MET A 426 19.54 13.14 22.95
C MET A 426 20.87 12.60 22.38
N ALA A 427 21.97 13.37 22.46
CA ALA A 427 23.29 12.93 22.01
C ALA A 427 23.83 11.73 22.82
N ALA A 428 23.54 11.66 24.12
CA ALA A 428 23.87 10.50 24.93
C ALA A 428 23.13 9.24 24.46
N ALA A 429 21.84 9.37 24.12
CA ALA A 429 21.00 8.28 23.65
C ALA A 429 21.22 7.91 22.16
N ALA A 430 21.73 8.84 21.36
CA ALA A 430 22.05 8.64 19.95
C ALA A 430 23.09 7.54 19.69
N LYS A 431 23.87 7.15 20.71
CA LYS A 431 24.82 6.03 20.62
C LYS A 431 24.14 4.66 20.53
N VAL A 432 22.91 4.55 21.02
CA VAL A 432 22.17 3.28 21.13
C VAL A 432 20.86 3.26 20.34
N SER A 433 20.45 4.37 19.75
CA SER A 433 19.21 4.49 18.96
C SER A 433 19.48 5.28 17.67
N ALA A 434 19.28 4.61 16.53
CA ALA A 434 19.51 5.21 15.21
C ALA A 434 18.50 6.34 14.92
N ILE A 435 17.25 6.22 15.40
CA ILE A 435 16.21 7.24 15.28
C ILE A 435 16.60 8.50 16.06
N THR A 436 17.00 8.32 17.33
CA THR A 436 17.45 9.43 18.17
C THR A 436 18.68 10.10 17.59
N LYS A 437 19.61 9.32 17.01
CA LYS A 437 20.78 9.83 16.32
C LYS A 437 20.40 10.77 15.18
N SER A 438 19.47 10.35 14.31
CA SER A 438 18.97 11.18 13.21
C SER A 438 18.33 12.48 13.69
N LEU A 439 17.47 12.42 14.71
CA LEU A 439 16.80 13.60 15.27
C LEU A 439 17.76 14.54 16.01
N THR A 440 18.79 13.99 16.67
CA THR A 440 19.84 14.78 17.35
C THR A 440 20.65 15.61 16.34
N VAL A 441 21.03 14.99 15.21
CA VAL A 441 21.75 15.68 14.13
C VAL A 441 20.90 16.82 13.57
N GLN A 442 19.60 16.60 13.35
CA GLN A 442 18.68 17.65 12.90
C GLN A 442 18.52 18.78 13.91
N LEU A 443 18.41 18.46 15.20
CA LEU A 443 18.35 19.47 16.25
C LEU A 443 19.61 20.34 16.25
N ALA A 444 20.80 19.74 16.21
CA ALA A 444 22.06 20.47 16.18
C ALA A 444 22.17 21.38 14.94
N LEU A 445 21.72 20.91 13.77
CA LEU A 445 21.67 21.71 12.54
C LEU A 445 20.71 22.90 12.68
N HIS A 446 19.52 22.70 13.27
CA HIS A 446 18.57 23.78 13.50
C HIS A 446 19.11 24.81 14.50
N MET A 447 19.72 24.36 15.61
CA MET A 447 20.34 25.26 16.59
C MET A 447 21.46 26.11 15.98
N LYS A 448 22.30 25.51 15.11
CA LYS A 448 23.33 26.25 14.37
C LYS A 448 22.74 27.28 13.40
N ARG A 449 21.72 26.89 12.62
CA ARG A 449 21.08 27.76 11.62
C ARG A 449 20.32 28.93 12.24
N SER A 450 19.65 28.71 13.37
CA SER A 450 18.91 29.75 14.09
C SER A 450 19.80 30.68 14.92
N GLY A 451 21.12 30.42 14.96
CA GLY A 451 22.07 31.21 15.73
C GLY A 451 21.92 31.05 17.25
N VAL A 452 21.29 29.97 17.71
CA VAL A 452 21.19 29.61 19.14
C VAL A 452 22.56 29.19 19.65
N ASP A 453 23.20 28.26 18.94
CA ASP A 453 24.54 27.77 19.28
C ASP A 453 25.28 27.36 18.02
N LEU A 454 26.28 28.17 17.65
CA LEU A 454 27.13 27.94 16.47
C LEU A 454 28.00 26.68 16.61
N LEU A 455 28.26 26.24 17.84
CA LEU A 455 29.05 25.06 18.18
C LEU A 455 28.18 23.82 18.43
N ALA A 456 26.87 23.88 18.20
CA ALA A 456 25.97 22.73 18.41
C ALA A 456 26.40 21.49 17.61
N MET A 457 26.87 21.69 16.37
CA MET A 457 27.41 20.61 15.54
C MET A 457 28.71 20.04 16.09
N ASP A 458 29.52 20.87 16.75
CA ASP A 458 30.79 20.44 17.36
C ASP A 458 30.56 19.53 18.57
N LYS A 459 29.49 19.77 19.33
CA LYS A 459 29.07 18.96 20.48
C LYS A 459 28.67 17.53 20.10
N ILE A 460 28.34 17.28 18.83
CA ILE A 460 27.89 15.97 18.34
C ILE A 460 28.83 15.31 17.34
N LYS A 461 30.07 15.81 17.20
CA LYS A 461 31.09 15.26 16.28
C LYS A 461 31.31 13.75 16.45
N ASP A 462 31.28 13.26 17.68
CA ASP A 462 31.45 11.83 18.00
C ASP A 462 30.39 10.93 17.36
N LEU A 463 29.23 11.48 16.99
CA LEU A 463 28.17 10.74 16.32
C LEU A 463 28.45 10.54 14.82
N LYS A 464 29.47 11.17 14.24
CA LYS A 464 29.78 11.15 12.80
C LYS A 464 28.56 11.57 11.96
N PRO A 465 28.07 12.81 12.11
CA PRO A 465 26.84 13.28 11.47
C PRO A 465 26.85 13.11 9.94
N GLU A 466 28.02 13.16 9.30
CA GLU A 466 28.21 12.94 7.85
C GLU A 466 27.85 11.53 7.38
N ASN A 467 27.86 10.53 8.27
CA ASN A 467 27.57 9.13 7.96
C ASN A 467 26.17 8.70 8.44
N VAL A 468 25.37 9.63 8.97
CA VAL A 468 23.99 9.35 9.35
C VAL A 468 23.15 9.51 8.08
N PRO A 469 22.68 8.41 7.44
CA PRO A 469 21.63 8.58 6.44
C PRO A 469 20.52 9.33 7.17
N LEU A 470 20.06 10.47 6.65
CA LEU A 470 19.04 11.31 7.30
C LEU A 470 17.66 10.75 6.98
N PRO A 471 17.28 9.53 7.39
CA PRO A 471 16.23 8.75 6.74
C PRO A 471 14.85 9.15 7.28
N LEU A 472 14.81 10.22 8.07
CA LEU A 472 13.71 10.74 8.86
C LEU A 472 13.82 12.24 8.68
N LEU A 473 13.27 12.77 7.59
CA LEU A 473 13.08 14.21 7.53
C LEU A 473 12.01 14.54 8.55
N GLY A 474 12.44 15.00 9.74
CA GLY A 474 11.70 15.90 10.61
C GLY A 474 11.51 17.23 9.91
N ARG A 475 10.94 17.24 8.69
CA ARG A 475 10.86 18.45 7.87
C ARG A 475 9.87 19.38 8.53
N HIS A 476 10.39 20.33 9.29
CA HIS A 476 9.62 21.46 9.76
C HIS A 476 9.37 22.39 8.57
N ASP A 477 8.20 22.31 7.95
CA ASP A 477 7.78 23.25 6.93
C ASP A 477 7.25 24.52 7.62
N THR A 478 8.03 25.60 7.55
CA THR A 478 7.69 26.90 8.14
C THR A 478 6.48 27.57 7.49
N THR A 479 6.14 27.17 6.27
CA THR A 479 5.00 27.70 5.50
C THR A 479 3.70 27.09 5.99
N THR A 480 3.75 25.80 6.31
CA THR A 480 2.59 25.00 6.67
C THR A 480 2.55 24.60 8.15
N GLY A 481 3.60 24.92 8.92
CA GLY A 481 3.74 24.61 10.35
C GLY A 481 3.97 23.13 10.67
N TYR A 482 4.15 22.27 9.66
CA TYR A 482 4.15 20.82 9.82
C TYR A 482 5.53 20.26 10.14
N THR A 483 5.59 19.18 10.91
CA THR A 483 6.79 18.35 11.09
C THR A 483 6.42 16.91 10.80
N SER A 484 6.85 16.37 9.66
CA SER A 484 6.63 14.96 9.31
C SER A 484 7.82 14.10 9.75
N LEU A 485 7.65 12.77 9.80
CA LEU A 485 8.74 11.80 9.81
C LEU A 485 8.62 10.97 8.53
N CYS A 486 9.28 11.39 7.45
CA CYS A 486 9.22 10.68 6.17
C CYS A 486 10.50 9.91 5.86
N PRO A 487 10.39 8.68 5.30
CA PRO A 487 11.53 8.02 4.65
C PRO A 487 12.01 8.85 3.45
N ILE A 488 13.32 8.95 3.29
CA ILE A 488 13.93 9.47 2.06
C ILE A 488 13.61 8.52 0.91
N LEU A 489 13.01 9.02 -0.16
CA LEU A 489 12.92 8.31 -1.44
C LEU A 489 14.31 8.30 -2.11
N PRO A 490 14.74 7.22 -2.77
CA PRO A 490 16.11 7.06 -3.29
C PRO A 490 16.61 8.18 -4.22
N HIS A 491 15.71 8.97 -4.80
CA HIS A 491 16.07 10.08 -5.69
C HIS A 491 16.44 11.39 -4.98
N TYR A 492 16.34 11.45 -3.64
CA TYR A 492 16.65 12.66 -2.86
C TYR A 492 18.09 12.74 -2.32
N GLU A 493 18.91 11.69 -2.47
CA GLU A 493 20.32 11.71 -2.04
C GLU A 493 21.18 12.73 -2.80
N THR A 494 20.80 13.08 -4.03
CA THR A 494 21.53 14.01 -4.90
C THR A 494 21.40 15.48 -4.52
N GLU A 495 20.35 15.91 -3.80
CA GLU A 495 20.16 17.31 -3.42
C GLU A 495 20.69 17.65 -2.01
N LEU A 496 20.75 16.66 -1.11
CA LEU A 496 21.33 16.86 0.23
C LEU A 496 22.86 16.85 0.21
N SER A 497 23.48 16.17 -0.74
CA SER A 497 24.94 16.13 -0.91
C SER A 497 25.50 17.41 -1.56
N SER A 498 24.71 18.13 -2.36
CA SER A 498 25.12 19.40 -2.98
C SER A 498 24.95 20.63 -2.06
N ASN A 499 24.07 20.57 -1.06
CA ASN A 499 23.77 21.71 -0.18
C ASN A 499 24.59 21.75 1.12
N ILE A 500 25.64 20.93 1.23
CA ILE A 500 26.57 20.91 2.38
C ILE A 500 27.82 21.79 2.13
N GLN A 501 28.03 22.27 0.90
CA GLN A 501 29.12 23.18 0.56
C GLN A 501 28.55 24.52 0.09
N ASP A 502 28.86 25.58 0.85
CA ASP A 502 28.76 27.01 0.53
C ASP A 502 27.62 27.49 -0.40
N ASP A 503 26.69 28.30 0.12
CA ASP A 503 26.51 29.67 -0.39
C ASP A 503 25.45 30.51 0.39
N SER A 504 25.92 31.68 0.82
CA SER A 504 25.30 32.97 1.22
C SER A 504 23.96 33.10 2.01
N PRO A 505 23.79 34.18 2.82
CA PRO A 505 22.63 34.34 3.72
C PRO A 505 21.33 34.88 3.09
N ASN A 506 21.24 35.11 1.77
CA ASN A 506 20.18 35.97 1.21
C ASN A 506 19.33 35.42 0.04
N ASP A 507 19.50 34.18 -0.42
CA ASP A 507 18.75 33.67 -1.58
C ASP A 507 17.59 32.71 -1.25
N PHE A 508 16.67 33.13 -0.38
CA PHE A 508 15.39 32.41 -0.20
C PHE A 508 14.15 33.29 -0.38
N LEU A 509 14.30 34.43 -1.07
CA LEU A 509 13.19 35.20 -1.64
C LEU A 509 13.14 35.02 -3.17
N SER A 510 12.95 33.79 -3.63
CA SER A 510 12.22 33.45 -4.87
C SER A 510 12.57 32.03 -5.31
N GLN A 511 11.60 31.13 -5.22
CA GLN A 511 11.28 30.20 -6.30
C GLN A 511 9.90 29.60 -6.02
N SER A 512 8.91 30.40 -6.40
CA SER A 512 7.57 29.96 -6.76
C SER A 512 7.66 29.18 -8.06
N GLN A 513 7.36 27.87 -8.04
CA GLN A 513 6.71 27.15 -9.14
C GLN A 513 6.33 25.74 -8.68
N PHE A 514 5.20 25.63 -7.97
CA PHE A 514 4.20 24.58 -8.14
C PHE A 514 2.88 25.08 -7.57
N THR A 515 2.21 25.90 -8.37
CA THR A 515 0.78 26.19 -8.24
C THR A 515 -0.01 25.04 -8.88
N ALA A 516 -0.84 24.33 -8.11
CA ALA A 516 -2.19 23.94 -8.50
C ALA A 516 -2.84 23.11 -7.38
N ASN A 517 -3.83 23.74 -6.74
CA ASN A 517 -4.99 23.07 -6.13
C ASN A 517 -5.59 22.04 -7.12
N PRO A 518 -6.37 21.08 -6.61
CA PRO A 518 -7.75 21.01 -7.08
C PRO A 518 -8.68 21.17 -5.88
N GLN A 519 -9.31 22.35 -5.81
CA GLN A 519 -10.61 22.51 -5.18
C GLN A 519 -11.56 21.48 -5.80
N PHE A 520 -12.03 20.52 -5.00
CA PHE A 520 -13.25 19.81 -5.32
C PHE A 520 -14.42 20.74 -4.97
N ASP A 521 -14.95 21.39 -6.01
CA ASP A 521 -16.16 22.18 -5.96
C ASP A 521 -17.36 21.24 -5.76
N LEU A 522 -17.92 21.25 -4.54
CA LEU A 522 -19.17 20.58 -4.20
C LEU A 522 -20.24 21.64 -3.95
N THR A 523 -20.75 22.23 -5.02
CA THR A 523 -22.03 22.92 -5.00
C THR A 523 -23.03 22.17 -5.86
N TYR A 524 -23.92 21.39 -5.23
CA TYR A 524 -25.22 21.08 -5.85
C TYR A 524 -26.34 20.94 -4.81
N GLN A 525 -27.35 21.76 -5.03
CA GLN A 525 -28.57 21.91 -4.24
C GLN A 525 -29.47 20.67 -4.31
N PRO A 526 -30.23 20.35 -3.25
CA PRO A 526 -31.25 19.31 -3.33
C PRO A 526 -32.46 19.84 -4.11
N ALA A 527 -32.72 19.26 -5.28
CA ALA A 527 -33.96 19.45 -6.01
C ALA A 527 -35.07 18.63 -5.35
N ASN A 528 -36.14 19.32 -4.98
CA ASN A 528 -37.43 18.78 -4.57
C ASN A 528 -37.88 17.58 -5.41
N ASN A 529 -38.32 16.51 -4.75
CA ASN A 529 -39.58 15.88 -5.10
C ASN A 529 -40.17 15.07 -3.93
N SER A 530 -41.29 15.61 -3.48
CA SER A 530 -42.29 15.09 -2.57
C SER A 530 -42.81 13.71 -2.94
N LEU A 531 -42.87 12.81 -1.96
CA LEU A 531 -43.91 11.79 -1.87
C LEU A 531 -44.38 11.67 -0.41
N ASN A 532 -45.64 12.04 -0.22
CA ASN A 532 -46.39 12.06 1.03
C ASN A 532 -46.53 10.68 1.66
N VAL A 533 -46.22 10.57 2.96
CA VAL A 533 -46.95 9.69 3.89
C VAL A 533 -47.12 10.40 5.24
N GLY A 534 -48.37 10.77 5.53
CA GLY A 534 -49.04 10.67 6.83
C GLY A 534 -48.38 11.29 8.07
N THR A 535 -48.87 12.48 8.45
CA THR A 535 -48.77 13.10 9.78
C THR A 535 -49.21 12.16 10.91
N THR A 536 -48.46 12.09 12.02
CA THR A 536 -48.88 12.56 13.36
C THR A 536 -47.80 12.33 14.44
N ASN A 537 -47.68 13.34 15.32
CA ASN A 537 -47.07 13.36 16.66
C ASN A 537 -45.54 13.54 16.78
N GLN A 538 -45.12 14.80 16.97
CA GLN A 538 -43.99 15.14 17.86
C GLN A 538 -44.38 14.84 19.33
N PRO A 539 -43.43 14.48 20.20
CA PRO A 539 -42.74 15.53 20.97
C PRO A 539 -41.24 15.27 21.21
N GLY A 540 -40.49 16.37 21.37
CA GLY A 540 -39.30 16.39 22.24
C GLY A 540 -37.97 16.79 21.59
N ARG A 541 -37.54 18.04 21.83
CA ARG A 541 -36.14 18.46 21.75
C ARG A 541 -35.29 17.53 22.62
N GLY A 542 -34.39 16.76 22.01
CA GLY A 542 -33.36 15.97 22.68
C GLY A 542 -32.01 16.27 22.05
N SER A 543 -31.03 16.59 22.89
CA SER A 543 -29.61 16.68 22.57
C SER A 543 -29.15 15.44 21.78
N GLY A 544 -28.77 15.61 20.51
CA GLY A 544 -28.09 14.55 19.76
C GLY A 544 -26.82 14.16 20.51
N THR A 545 -26.81 12.95 21.05
CA THR A 545 -25.70 12.46 21.87
C THR A 545 -24.60 11.92 20.97
N LEU A 546 -23.36 12.03 21.44
CA LEU A 546 -22.15 11.50 20.81
C LEU A 546 -22.29 10.03 20.31
N ASN A 547 -23.22 9.26 20.90
CA ASN A 547 -23.53 7.89 20.51
C ASN A 547 -24.23 7.76 19.14
N GLU A 548 -25.11 8.70 18.75
CA GLU A 548 -25.73 8.70 17.41
C GLU A 548 -24.70 9.10 16.35
N MET A 549 -23.82 10.04 16.67
CA MET A 549 -22.69 10.40 15.80
C MET A 549 -21.64 9.30 15.71
N LEU A 550 -21.38 8.53 16.77
CA LEU A 550 -20.44 7.42 16.78
C LEU A 550 -21.01 6.14 16.15
N SER A 551 -22.31 5.87 16.25
CA SER A 551 -22.94 4.76 15.51
C SER A 551 -23.03 5.08 14.02
N ASP A 552 -23.40 6.31 13.67
CA ASP A 552 -23.39 6.77 12.29
C ASP A 552 -21.96 6.85 11.77
N GLU A 553 -20.98 7.35 12.51
CA GLU A 553 -19.56 7.34 12.11
C GLU A 553 -18.99 5.92 12.03
N LEU A 554 -19.27 4.98 12.93
CA LEU A 554 -18.75 3.61 12.86
C LEU A 554 -19.42 2.73 11.80
N ASP A 555 -20.71 2.95 11.52
CA ASP A 555 -21.35 2.40 10.33
C ASP A 555 -20.81 3.11 9.07
N LEU A 556 -20.56 4.42 9.08
CA LEU A 556 -19.81 5.15 8.05
C LEU A 556 -18.32 4.78 7.98
N TYR A 557 -17.70 4.15 8.98
CA TYR A 557 -16.29 3.72 8.97
C TYR A 557 -16.15 2.24 8.60
N SER A 558 -17.20 1.43 8.80
CA SER A 558 -17.24 0.01 8.43
C SER A 558 -17.95 -0.21 7.09
N GLU A 559 -19.10 0.43 6.85
CA GLU A 559 -19.56 0.71 5.49
C GLU A 559 -18.53 1.58 4.80
N GLY A 560 -18.06 2.71 5.33
CA GLY A 560 -17.04 3.49 4.61
C GLY A 560 -15.69 2.82 4.44
N ARG A 561 -15.31 1.73 5.15
CA ARG A 561 -14.14 0.89 4.79
C ARG A 561 -14.47 -0.26 3.86
N ILE A 562 -15.65 -0.87 3.91
CA ILE A 562 -16.10 -1.87 2.93
C ILE A 562 -16.49 -1.17 1.61
N GLN A 563 -16.97 0.06 1.71
CA GLN A 563 -17.24 1.04 0.69
C GLN A 563 -15.92 1.68 0.29
N LEU A 564 -14.95 2.05 1.16
CA LEU A 564 -13.58 2.41 0.69
C LEU A 564 -12.91 1.24 -0.02
N TYR A 565 -13.07 -0.01 0.40
CA TYR A 565 -12.50 -1.17 -0.29
C TYR A 565 -13.29 -1.49 -1.57
N ARG A 566 -14.61 -1.26 -1.60
CA ARG A 566 -15.46 -1.26 -2.81
C ARG A 566 -15.32 0.01 -3.68
N ILE A 567 -14.70 1.09 -3.19
CA ILE A 567 -14.43 2.38 -3.84
C ILE A 567 -12.96 2.41 -4.31
N MET A 568 -12.05 1.71 -3.61
CA MET A 568 -10.65 1.50 -3.96
C MET A 568 -10.50 0.35 -4.96
N MET A 569 -11.34 -0.70 -4.88
CA MET A 569 -11.50 -1.65 -5.98
C MET A 569 -12.49 -1.08 -6.99
N LYS A 570 -12.00 -0.86 -8.19
CA LYS A 570 -12.77 -0.28 -9.29
C LYS A 570 -13.10 -1.37 -10.29
N ALA A 571 -14.33 -1.39 -10.80
CA ALA A 571 -14.68 -2.28 -11.89
C ALA A 571 -14.33 -1.62 -13.23
N ILE A 572 -13.78 -2.42 -14.15
CA ILE A 572 -13.57 -2.01 -15.54
C ILE A 572 -14.31 -2.95 -16.48
N ILE A 573 -15.04 -2.37 -17.42
CA ILE A 573 -15.69 -3.12 -18.49
C ILE A 573 -14.71 -3.28 -19.64
N ILE A 574 -14.48 -4.51 -20.08
CA ILE A 574 -13.64 -4.81 -21.24
C ILE A 574 -14.53 -5.37 -22.35
N THR A 575 -14.78 -4.56 -23.39
CA THR A 575 -15.49 -5.05 -24.58
C THR A 575 -14.55 -5.89 -25.43
N GLY A 576 -15.10 -6.84 -26.19
CA GLY A 576 -14.29 -7.74 -27.00
C GLY A 576 -13.31 -8.60 -26.17
N ALA A 577 -13.62 -8.89 -24.90
CA ALA A 577 -12.74 -9.62 -23.98
C ALA A 577 -12.35 -11.02 -24.46
N THR A 578 -13.23 -11.68 -25.23
CA THR A 578 -12.94 -12.98 -25.88
C THR A 578 -12.22 -12.85 -27.23
N GLY A 579 -12.04 -11.63 -27.73
CA GLY A 579 -11.31 -11.30 -28.95
C GLY A 579 -9.83 -11.02 -28.71
N LYS A 580 -9.12 -10.72 -29.80
CA LYS A 580 -7.66 -10.48 -29.78
C LYS A 580 -7.28 -9.34 -28.83
N GLN A 581 -7.84 -8.14 -29.06
CA GLN A 581 -7.45 -6.94 -28.30
C GLN A 581 -7.95 -6.97 -26.86
N GLY A 582 -9.26 -7.12 -26.63
CA GLY A 582 -9.79 -7.15 -25.27
C GLY A 582 -9.19 -8.26 -24.41
N GLY A 583 -8.94 -9.45 -24.97
CA GLY A 583 -8.26 -10.54 -24.27
C GLY A 583 -6.81 -10.23 -23.93
N SER A 584 -6.13 -9.45 -24.76
CA SER A 584 -4.77 -8.93 -24.48
C SER A 584 -4.77 -7.91 -23.34
N VAL A 585 -5.75 -6.99 -23.30
CA VAL A 585 -5.93 -6.06 -22.16
C VAL A 585 -6.13 -6.84 -20.85
N VAL A 586 -7.01 -7.85 -20.86
CA VAL A 586 -7.22 -8.73 -19.69
C VAL A 586 -5.91 -9.37 -19.26
N LYS A 587 -5.15 -9.95 -20.20
CA LYS A 587 -3.84 -10.58 -19.93
C LYS A 587 -2.84 -9.58 -19.33
N ALA A 588 -2.74 -8.38 -19.91
CA ALA A 588 -1.82 -7.35 -19.44
C ALA A 588 -2.15 -6.86 -18.03
N LEU A 589 -3.43 -6.61 -17.74
CA LEU A 589 -3.91 -6.22 -16.41
C LEU A 589 -3.64 -7.30 -15.36
N LEU A 590 -3.84 -8.58 -15.71
CA LEU A 590 -3.53 -9.69 -14.83
C LEU A 590 -2.02 -9.82 -14.57
N ASN A 591 -1.19 -9.72 -15.61
CA ASN A 591 0.27 -9.81 -15.49
C ASN A 591 0.85 -8.69 -14.60
N LYS A 592 0.23 -7.50 -14.60
CA LYS A 592 0.62 -6.36 -13.74
C LYS A 592 -0.02 -6.41 -12.35
N ASN A 593 -0.78 -7.47 -12.04
CA ASN A 593 -1.56 -7.62 -10.81
C ASN A 593 -2.45 -6.40 -10.48
N ALA A 594 -3.07 -5.81 -11.50
CA ALA A 594 -3.85 -4.58 -11.36
C ALA A 594 -4.99 -4.73 -10.33
N GLY A 595 -5.27 -3.65 -9.60
CA GLY A 595 -6.31 -3.58 -8.55
C GLY A 595 -7.74 -3.42 -9.08
N PHE A 596 -8.06 -3.97 -10.25
CA PHE A 596 -9.38 -3.84 -10.88
C PHE A 596 -10.15 -5.17 -10.87
N GLU A 597 -11.47 -5.09 -10.70
CA GLU A 597 -12.37 -6.18 -11.07
C GLU A 597 -12.69 -6.08 -12.57
N ILE A 598 -12.46 -7.17 -13.30
CA ILE A 598 -12.55 -7.16 -14.76
C ILE A 598 -13.91 -7.73 -15.18
N LEU A 599 -14.78 -6.86 -15.69
CA LEU A 599 -16.06 -7.25 -16.29
C LEU A 599 -15.85 -7.56 -17.78
N ALA A 600 -15.61 -8.83 -18.08
CA ALA A 600 -15.35 -9.32 -19.42
C ALA A 600 -16.67 -9.46 -20.20
N VAL A 601 -16.90 -8.57 -21.17
CA VAL A 601 -18.13 -8.57 -21.97
C VAL A 601 -18.14 -9.74 -22.94
N THR A 602 -19.21 -10.52 -22.92
CA THR A 602 -19.45 -11.62 -23.85
C THR A 602 -20.92 -11.66 -24.27
N ARG A 603 -21.18 -12.08 -25.51
CA ARG A 603 -22.56 -12.32 -25.98
C ARG A 603 -23.15 -13.62 -25.46
N ASN A 604 -22.31 -14.54 -24.97
CA ASN A 604 -22.72 -15.82 -24.44
C ASN A 604 -21.75 -16.24 -23.32
N ALA A 605 -22.21 -16.16 -22.07
CA ALA A 605 -21.41 -16.53 -20.91
C ALA A 605 -21.03 -18.01 -20.88
N LYS A 606 -21.81 -18.90 -21.53
CA LYS A 606 -21.58 -20.35 -21.58
C LYS A 606 -20.58 -20.78 -22.66
N SER A 607 -20.11 -19.87 -23.50
CA SER A 607 -19.15 -20.20 -24.56
C SER A 607 -17.81 -20.67 -24.00
N GLN A 608 -17.12 -21.58 -24.71
CA GLN A 608 -15.84 -22.14 -24.25
C GLN A 608 -14.77 -21.05 -24.06
N SER A 609 -14.77 -20.00 -24.89
CA SER A 609 -13.84 -18.87 -24.76
C SER A 609 -14.12 -18.01 -23.53
N ALA A 610 -15.39 -17.77 -23.19
CA ALA A 610 -15.77 -17.06 -21.98
C ALA A 610 -15.42 -17.87 -20.72
N GLN A 611 -15.70 -19.18 -20.71
CA GLN A 611 -15.36 -20.05 -19.59
C GLN A 611 -13.83 -20.16 -19.38
N LYS A 612 -13.06 -20.24 -20.47
CA LYS A 612 -11.58 -20.20 -20.40
C LYS A 612 -11.05 -18.89 -19.82
N LEU A 613 -11.72 -17.75 -20.06
CA LEU A 613 -11.32 -16.47 -19.44
C LEU A 613 -11.59 -16.47 -17.94
N LEU A 614 -12.76 -16.96 -17.51
CA LEU A 614 -13.14 -17.03 -16.10
C LEU A 614 -12.14 -17.87 -15.27
N GLN A 615 -11.62 -18.96 -15.84
CA GLN A 615 -10.65 -19.83 -15.19
C GLN A 615 -9.26 -19.20 -14.99
N LYS A 616 -8.94 -18.07 -15.65
CA LYS A 616 -7.60 -17.47 -15.56
C LYS A 616 -7.35 -16.73 -14.26
N SER A 617 -8.38 -16.17 -13.63
CA SER A 617 -8.24 -15.39 -12.40
C SER A 617 -9.59 -15.17 -11.72
N PRO A 618 -9.64 -15.19 -10.37
CA PRO A 618 -10.86 -14.83 -9.63
C PRO A 618 -11.28 -13.36 -9.80
N LYS A 619 -10.40 -12.49 -10.34
CA LYS A 619 -10.70 -11.08 -10.63
C LYS A 619 -11.60 -10.89 -11.86
N ILE A 620 -11.81 -11.93 -12.67
CA ILE A 620 -12.61 -11.85 -13.90
C ILE A 620 -14.05 -12.26 -13.60
N LYS A 621 -15.00 -11.42 -14.01
CA LYS A 621 -16.43 -11.75 -14.05
C LYS A 621 -16.94 -11.66 -15.48
N LEU A 622 -17.80 -12.60 -15.87
CA LEU A 622 -18.45 -12.58 -17.18
C LEU A 622 -19.63 -11.62 -17.13
N LEU A 623 -19.65 -10.66 -18.03
CA LEU A 623 -20.76 -9.73 -18.23
C LEU A 623 -21.45 -10.09 -19.55
N GLU A 624 -22.64 -10.68 -19.45
CA GLU A 624 -23.44 -11.00 -20.63
C GLU A 624 -24.11 -9.74 -21.17
N GLY A 625 -23.80 -9.37 -22.42
CA GLY A 625 -24.35 -8.17 -23.04
C GLY A 625 -23.91 -7.99 -24.49
N ASN A 626 -24.62 -7.09 -25.21
CA ASN A 626 -24.37 -6.76 -26.60
C ASN A 626 -24.14 -5.25 -26.76
N LEU A 627 -23.16 -4.87 -27.58
CA LEU A 627 -22.85 -3.47 -27.90
C LEU A 627 -23.96 -2.78 -28.70
N ASP A 628 -24.89 -3.52 -29.31
CA ASP A 628 -26.11 -2.95 -29.90
C ASP A 628 -27.06 -2.36 -28.85
N ASN A 629 -26.90 -2.71 -27.57
CA ASN A 629 -27.69 -2.15 -26.46
C ASN A 629 -26.80 -1.88 -25.23
N PRO A 630 -25.98 -0.82 -25.23
CA PRO A 630 -25.08 -0.51 -24.12
C PRO A 630 -25.82 -0.17 -22.81
N ALA A 631 -27.04 0.38 -22.87
CA ALA A 631 -27.87 0.59 -21.67
C ALA A 631 -28.12 -0.73 -20.92
N SER A 632 -28.50 -1.80 -21.64
CA SER A 632 -28.66 -3.13 -21.05
C SER A 632 -27.35 -3.71 -20.51
N LEU A 633 -26.22 -3.39 -21.14
CA LEU A 633 -24.89 -3.81 -20.70
C LEU A 633 -24.54 -3.20 -19.34
N PHE A 634 -24.74 -1.89 -19.17
CA PHE A 634 -24.53 -1.21 -17.88
C PHE A 634 -25.55 -1.66 -16.82
N GLN A 635 -26.80 -1.94 -17.20
CA GLN A 635 -27.79 -2.53 -16.30
C GLN A 635 -27.37 -3.91 -15.80
N ASN A 636 -26.88 -4.77 -16.68
CA ASN A 636 -26.36 -6.09 -16.31
C ASN A 636 -25.06 -5.99 -15.49
N ALA A 637 -24.20 -5.00 -15.78
CA ALA A 637 -22.98 -4.77 -15.01
C ALA A 637 -23.30 -4.50 -13.53
N ARG A 638 -24.34 -3.68 -13.26
CA ARG A 638 -24.84 -3.41 -11.89
C ARG A 638 -25.38 -4.66 -11.17
N ARG A 639 -25.75 -5.72 -11.91
CA ARG A 639 -26.18 -7.01 -11.31
C ARG A 639 -24.98 -7.92 -11.01
N VAL A 640 -23.91 -7.82 -11.81
CA VAL A 640 -22.73 -8.69 -11.73
C VAL A 640 -21.68 -8.14 -10.75
N THR A 641 -21.65 -6.83 -10.54
CA THR A 641 -20.75 -6.18 -9.58
C THR A 641 -21.47 -5.21 -8.65
N SER A 642 -20.95 -5.11 -7.43
CA SER A 642 -21.33 -4.09 -6.45
C SER A 642 -20.32 -2.93 -6.41
N LEU A 643 -19.30 -2.97 -7.28
CA LEU A 643 -18.26 -1.95 -7.41
C LEU A 643 -18.67 -0.87 -8.43
N PRO A 644 -18.21 0.38 -8.27
CA PRO A 644 -18.42 1.42 -9.27
C PRO A 644 -17.66 1.06 -10.56
N ILE A 645 -18.33 1.23 -11.69
CA ILE A 645 -17.72 1.07 -13.01
C ILE A 645 -16.89 2.32 -13.30
N TRP A 646 -15.60 2.23 -13.04
CA TRP A 646 -14.68 3.35 -13.14
C TRP A 646 -14.11 3.51 -14.55
N GLY A 647 -13.89 2.38 -15.24
CA GLY A 647 -13.24 2.39 -16.54
C GLY A 647 -13.90 1.51 -17.58
N VAL A 648 -13.71 1.86 -18.85
CA VAL A 648 -14.21 1.09 -19.99
C VAL A 648 -13.12 0.98 -21.04
N PHE A 649 -12.77 -0.25 -21.44
CA PHE A 649 -12.00 -0.52 -22.65
C PHE A 649 -12.97 -0.79 -23.80
N SER A 650 -12.96 0.11 -24.78
CA SER A 650 -13.88 0.10 -25.92
C SER A 650 -13.16 -0.34 -27.19
N VAL A 651 -13.60 -1.48 -27.71
CA VAL A 651 -13.27 -1.99 -29.04
C VAL A 651 -14.51 -2.59 -29.69
N GLN A 652 -14.76 -2.21 -30.94
CA GLN A 652 -15.79 -2.77 -31.81
C GLN A 652 -15.12 -3.60 -32.91
N ALA A 653 -15.85 -4.58 -33.43
CA ALA A 653 -15.38 -5.37 -34.56
C ALA A 653 -16.07 -4.87 -35.84
N ALA A 654 -15.33 -4.14 -36.67
CA ALA A 654 -15.82 -3.66 -37.97
C ALA A 654 -15.98 -4.78 -39.02
N ILE A 655 -15.24 -5.88 -38.87
CA ILE A 655 -15.08 -6.92 -39.90
C ILE A 655 -15.27 -8.30 -39.26
N GLY A 656 -16.26 -9.08 -39.72
CA GLY A 656 -16.52 -10.45 -39.26
C GLY A 656 -17.94 -10.95 -39.59
N PRO A 657 -18.25 -12.24 -39.40
CA PRO A 657 -19.58 -12.78 -39.66
C PRO A 657 -20.63 -12.10 -38.76
N GLY A 658 -21.59 -11.41 -39.38
CA GLY A 658 -22.64 -10.65 -38.68
C GLY A 658 -22.22 -9.27 -38.17
N GLN A 659 -21.03 -8.78 -38.54
CA GLN A 659 -20.54 -7.43 -38.23
C GLN A 659 -20.59 -6.55 -39.48
N SER A 660 -20.99 -5.28 -39.34
CA SER A 660 -20.92 -4.30 -40.42
C SER A 660 -20.31 -2.99 -39.90
N GLY A 661 -19.51 -2.31 -40.74
CA GLY A 661 -18.98 -0.98 -40.42
C GLY A 661 -20.08 0.06 -40.12
N GLU A 662 -21.30 -0.18 -40.62
CA GLU A 662 -22.49 0.64 -40.31
C GLU A 662 -22.98 0.50 -38.87
N ARG A 663 -22.73 -0.64 -38.20
CA ARG A 663 -23.08 -0.84 -36.78
C ARG A 663 -21.98 -0.39 -35.83
N GLU A 664 -20.73 -0.37 -36.29
CA GLU A 664 -19.59 0.01 -35.47
C GLU A 664 -19.70 1.43 -34.92
N GLU A 665 -20.03 2.40 -35.77
CA GLU A 665 -20.13 3.80 -35.36
C GLU A 665 -21.24 4.03 -34.32
N PRO A 666 -22.49 3.55 -34.53
CA PRO A 666 -23.52 3.58 -33.50
C PRO A 666 -23.11 2.90 -32.20
N GLN A 667 -22.53 1.69 -32.25
CA GLN A 667 -22.10 0.96 -31.05
C GLN A 667 -21.05 1.74 -30.24
N GLY A 668 -20.06 2.33 -30.93
CA GLY A 668 -19.01 3.13 -30.30
C GLY A 668 -19.58 4.39 -29.65
N LYS A 669 -20.41 5.14 -30.38
CA LYS A 669 -21.04 6.38 -29.87
C LYS A 669 -22.00 6.12 -28.72
N SER A 670 -22.88 5.12 -28.84
CA SER A 670 -23.80 4.76 -27.76
C SER A 670 -23.07 4.26 -26.52
N LEU A 671 -21.96 3.53 -26.67
CA LEU A 671 -21.17 3.12 -25.51
C LEU A 671 -20.51 4.32 -24.82
N ILE A 672 -20.05 5.32 -25.56
CA ILE A 672 -19.51 6.57 -25.00
C ILE A 672 -20.61 7.31 -24.23
N ASP A 673 -21.76 7.55 -24.87
CA ASP A 673 -22.87 8.30 -24.27
C ASP A 673 -23.36 7.62 -22.98
N GLU A 674 -23.51 6.28 -23.01
CA GLU A 674 -23.90 5.50 -21.82
C GLU A 674 -22.79 5.46 -20.75
N SER A 675 -21.51 5.49 -21.14
CA SER A 675 -20.40 5.56 -20.18
C SER A 675 -20.38 6.91 -19.44
N ILE A 676 -20.63 8.01 -20.15
CA ILE A 676 -20.78 9.35 -19.56
C ILE A 676 -21.98 9.36 -18.63
N GLN A 677 -23.13 8.86 -19.09
CA GLN A 677 -24.35 8.78 -18.27
C GLN A 677 -24.17 7.90 -17.03
N ALA A 678 -23.37 6.84 -17.12
CA ALA A 678 -23.07 5.95 -16.01
C ALA A 678 -21.97 6.47 -15.06
N GLY A 679 -21.35 7.63 -15.36
CA GLY A 679 -20.33 8.25 -14.52
C GLY A 679 -18.94 7.60 -14.60
N VAL A 680 -18.64 6.92 -15.72
CA VAL A 680 -17.30 6.34 -15.99
C VAL A 680 -16.26 7.46 -15.99
N LYS A 681 -15.09 7.19 -15.40
CA LYS A 681 -14.01 8.17 -15.24
C LYS A 681 -12.88 8.01 -16.24
N CYS A 682 -12.57 6.78 -16.68
CA CYS A 682 -11.49 6.51 -17.60
C CYS A 682 -11.97 5.66 -18.80
N PHE A 683 -11.95 6.24 -20.00
CA PHE A 683 -12.39 5.57 -21.22
C PHE A 683 -11.22 5.35 -22.18
N VAL A 684 -10.79 4.09 -22.32
CA VAL A 684 -9.71 3.72 -23.25
C VAL A 684 -10.33 3.19 -24.53
N TYR A 685 -10.18 3.93 -25.62
CA TYR A 685 -10.74 3.60 -26.92
C TYR A 685 -9.67 3.07 -27.87
N SER A 686 -9.87 1.87 -28.43
CA SER A 686 -9.05 1.38 -29.53
C SER A 686 -9.61 1.83 -30.89
N SER A 687 -8.93 2.79 -31.48
CA SER A 687 -9.15 3.29 -32.83
C SER A 687 -8.19 2.64 -33.84
N VAL A 688 -7.61 3.44 -34.75
CA VAL A 688 -6.65 3.04 -35.78
C VAL A 688 -5.80 4.26 -36.17
N ASP A 689 -4.53 4.05 -36.50
CA ASP A 689 -3.68 5.14 -37.00
C ASP A 689 -4.07 5.56 -38.42
N ARG A 690 -3.99 6.86 -38.70
CA ARG A 690 -4.33 7.49 -39.99
C ARG A 690 -3.27 8.51 -40.39
N GLY A 691 -2.01 8.26 -40.02
CA GLY A 691 -0.88 9.15 -40.29
C GLY A 691 -0.36 9.88 -39.06
N GLY A 692 -0.26 9.20 -37.91
CA GLY A 692 0.37 9.74 -36.69
C GLY A 692 -0.39 10.94 -36.14
N ALA A 693 0.31 12.05 -35.93
CA ALA A 693 -0.30 13.31 -35.48
C ALA A 693 -1.43 13.82 -36.39
N ASN A 694 -1.38 13.55 -37.69
CA ASN A 694 -2.41 13.96 -38.65
C ASN A 694 -3.72 13.16 -38.51
N SER A 695 -3.71 12.06 -37.76
CA SER A 695 -4.88 11.17 -37.62
C SER A 695 -6.11 11.86 -37.01
N ILE A 696 -5.93 12.96 -36.27
CA ILE A 696 -7.04 13.75 -35.71
C ILE A 696 -7.81 14.54 -36.77
N ASN A 697 -7.15 14.90 -37.87
CA ASN A 697 -7.72 15.69 -38.97
C ASN A 697 -7.88 14.85 -40.26
N ASN A 698 -7.44 13.60 -40.25
CA ASN A 698 -7.53 12.69 -41.40
C ASN A 698 -8.64 11.65 -41.19
N PRO A 699 -9.84 11.85 -41.76
CA PRO A 699 -10.90 10.84 -41.71
C PRO A 699 -10.62 9.63 -42.61
N THR A 700 -9.77 9.78 -43.64
CA THR A 700 -9.54 8.83 -44.73
C THR A 700 -10.81 8.46 -45.54
N ASP A 701 -10.61 7.86 -46.71
CA ASP A 701 -11.72 7.33 -47.53
C ASP A 701 -12.10 5.88 -47.18
N ILE A 702 -11.47 5.30 -46.16
CA ILE A 702 -11.69 3.92 -45.74
C ILE A 702 -12.86 3.88 -44.74
N PRO A 703 -13.99 3.22 -45.03
CA PRO A 703 -15.17 3.26 -44.17
C PRO A 703 -14.93 2.88 -42.71
N HIS A 704 -14.25 1.76 -42.42
CA HIS A 704 -13.93 1.34 -41.04
C HIS A 704 -12.85 2.17 -40.32
N PHE A 705 -12.12 3.05 -41.02
CA PHE A 705 -11.23 4.04 -40.40
C PHE A 705 -12.01 5.33 -40.12
N LYS A 706 -12.89 5.71 -41.05
CA LYS A 706 -13.79 6.85 -40.91
C LYS A 706 -14.78 6.67 -39.77
N SER A 707 -15.34 5.46 -39.58
CA SER A 707 -16.18 5.14 -38.42
C SER A 707 -15.45 5.41 -37.10
N LYS A 708 -14.20 4.96 -36.97
CA LYS A 708 -13.36 5.17 -35.77
C LYS A 708 -12.98 6.62 -35.58
N TYR A 709 -12.65 7.33 -36.66
CA TYR A 709 -12.46 8.78 -36.65
C TYR A 709 -13.71 9.49 -36.10
N ASN A 710 -14.91 9.13 -36.57
CA ASN A 710 -16.16 9.71 -36.09
C ASN A 710 -16.41 9.40 -34.61
N ILE A 711 -16.05 8.20 -34.13
CA ILE A 711 -16.12 7.81 -32.71
C ILE A 711 -15.12 8.63 -31.87
N GLU A 712 -13.88 8.80 -32.33
CA GLU A 712 -12.88 9.65 -31.65
C GLU A 712 -13.39 11.09 -31.49
N HIS A 713 -13.91 11.68 -32.57
CA HIS A 713 -14.46 13.04 -32.53
C HIS A 713 -15.69 13.12 -31.63
N HIS A 714 -16.54 12.10 -31.62
CA HIS A 714 -17.68 12.04 -30.69
C HIS A 714 -17.21 12.00 -29.24
N LEU A 715 -16.23 11.14 -28.91
CA LEU A 715 -15.63 11.04 -27.58
C LEU A 715 -15.07 12.39 -27.13
N ILE A 716 -14.19 12.98 -27.94
CA ILE A 716 -13.56 14.28 -27.65
C ILE A 716 -14.61 15.38 -27.46
N ASN A 717 -15.63 15.43 -28.32
CA ASN A 717 -16.67 16.47 -28.25
C ASN A 717 -17.58 16.31 -27.04
N LYS A 718 -17.95 15.07 -26.68
CA LYS A 718 -18.84 14.79 -25.55
C LYS A 718 -18.16 14.98 -24.19
N THR A 719 -16.85 14.87 -24.10
CA THR A 719 -16.11 14.97 -22.84
C THR A 719 -15.41 16.33 -22.64
N LYS A 720 -15.72 17.36 -23.43
CA LYS A 720 -15.10 18.70 -23.28
C LYS A 720 -15.32 19.33 -21.91
N ASN A 721 -16.41 18.97 -21.24
CA ASN A 721 -16.75 19.44 -19.90
C ASN A 721 -15.90 18.79 -18.80
N GLY A 722 -15.01 17.84 -19.14
CA GLY A 722 -14.15 17.15 -18.18
C GLY A 722 -14.85 16.06 -17.36
N GLU A 723 -16.06 15.64 -17.74
CA GLU A 723 -16.87 14.66 -16.98
C GLU A 723 -16.27 13.23 -16.99
N MET A 724 -15.57 12.88 -18.08
CA MET A 724 -14.91 11.58 -18.28
C MET A 724 -13.58 11.77 -19.02
N ASP A 725 -12.51 11.20 -18.48
CA ASP A 725 -11.19 11.19 -19.11
C ASP A 725 -11.10 10.08 -20.14
N TRP A 726 -10.31 10.31 -21.18
CA TRP A 726 -10.17 9.36 -22.26
C TRP A 726 -8.72 9.21 -22.73
N THR A 727 -8.43 8.05 -23.28
CA THR A 727 -7.19 7.76 -24.01
C THR A 727 -7.56 7.06 -25.31
N ILE A 728 -7.03 7.54 -26.43
CA ILE A 728 -7.25 6.92 -27.73
C ILE A 728 -5.98 6.18 -28.13
N LEU A 729 -6.09 4.87 -28.30
CA LEU A 729 -5.02 4.03 -28.85
C LEU A 729 -5.29 3.83 -30.33
N ARG A 730 -4.32 4.18 -31.18
CA ARG A 730 -4.39 4.10 -32.64
C ARG A 730 -3.41 3.03 -33.14
N PRO A 731 -3.75 1.74 -33.01
CA PRO A 731 -2.85 0.70 -33.48
C PRO A 731 -2.78 0.67 -35.01
N VAL A 732 -1.60 0.29 -35.52
CA VAL A 732 -1.34 0.05 -36.95
C VAL A 732 -1.75 -1.38 -37.36
N ALA A 733 -1.25 -1.89 -38.49
CA ALA A 733 -1.53 -3.26 -38.91
C ALA A 733 -1.00 -4.30 -37.90
N PHE A 734 -1.77 -5.34 -37.59
CA PHE A 734 -1.41 -6.28 -36.53
C PHE A 734 -0.46 -7.38 -37.03
N CYS A 735 0.60 -7.66 -36.26
CA CYS A 735 1.43 -8.86 -36.43
C CYS A 735 0.57 -10.14 -36.36
N ASP A 736 -0.44 -10.14 -35.49
CA ASP A 736 -1.41 -11.22 -35.28
C ASP A 736 -2.30 -11.55 -36.49
N ASN A 737 -2.19 -10.80 -37.59
CA ASN A 737 -2.80 -11.18 -38.86
C ASN A 737 -1.95 -12.23 -39.61
N PHE A 738 -0.69 -12.43 -39.24
CA PHE A 738 0.22 -13.42 -39.80
C PHE A 738 0.10 -14.77 -39.08
N VAL A 739 -1.05 -15.43 -39.21
CA VAL A 739 -1.31 -16.79 -38.69
C VAL A 739 -1.42 -17.82 -39.82
N PRO A 740 -1.12 -19.12 -39.61
CA PRO A 740 -1.29 -20.13 -40.65
C PRO A 740 -2.72 -20.11 -41.22
N GLY A 741 -2.85 -19.84 -42.52
CA GLY A 741 -4.16 -19.78 -43.18
C GLY A 741 -4.18 -18.95 -44.46
N PHE A 742 -5.33 -18.97 -45.14
CA PHE A 742 -5.55 -18.24 -46.40
C PHE A 742 -5.51 -16.71 -46.22
N GLY A 743 -5.96 -16.19 -45.08
CA GLY A 743 -5.94 -14.76 -44.78
C GLY A 743 -4.54 -14.15 -44.85
N THR A 744 -3.55 -14.81 -44.26
CA THR A 744 -2.13 -14.41 -44.33
C THR A 744 -1.60 -14.41 -45.76
N ARG A 745 -1.97 -15.43 -46.55
CA ARG A 745 -1.58 -15.50 -47.97
C ARG A 745 -2.11 -14.33 -48.75
N VAL A 746 -3.38 -13.98 -48.54
CA VAL A 746 -4.02 -12.83 -49.18
C VAL A 746 -3.37 -11.52 -48.72
N PHE A 747 -3.13 -11.35 -47.42
CA PHE A 747 -2.54 -10.13 -46.86
C PHE A 747 -1.10 -9.90 -47.34
N ALA A 748 -0.23 -10.91 -47.25
CA ALA A 748 1.15 -10.82 -47.69
C ALA A 748 1.26 -10.54 -49.20
N THR A 749 0.43 -11.22 -50.01
CA THR A 749 0.39 -10.98 -51.47
C THR A 749 -0.13 -9.58 -51.80
N SER A 750 -1.16 -9.12 -51.08
CA SER A 750 -1.72 -7.78 -51.21
C SER A 750 -0.70 -6.69 -50.88
N TRP A 751 0.05 -6.87 -49.79
CA TRP A 751 1.16 -5.99 -49.40
C TRP A 751 2.19 -5.90 -50.52
N LYS A 752 2.75 -7.03 -50.96
CA LYS A 752 3.76 -7.05 -52.04
C LYS A 752 3.26 -6.40 -53.33
N MET A 753 2.00 -6.61 -53.68
CA MET A 753 1.41 -6.08 -54.90
C MET A 753 1.20 -4.56 -54.87
N THR A 754 0.90 -3.98 -53.71
CA THR A 754 0.42 -2.59 -53.61
C THR A 754 1.46 -1.62 -53.06
N LEU A 755 2.25 -2.03 -52.07
CA LEU A 755 3.33 -1.21 -51.51
C LEU A 755 4.67 -1.45 -52.23
N GLY A 756 4.77 -2.52 -53.02
CA GLY A 756 6.02 -2.94 -53.67
C GLY A 756 7.08 -3.33 -52.63
N ASN A 757 8.35 -3.23 -53.03
CA ASN A 757 9.47 -3.59 -52.17
C ASN A 757 10.05 -2.41 -51.37
N ASN A 758 9.70 -1.18 -51.73
CA ASN A 758 10.36 0.01 -51.19
C ASN A 758 9.52 0.74 -50.12
N LYS A 759 8.19 0.61 -50.13
CA LYS A 759 7.36 1.30 -49.14
C LYS A 759 7.22 0.44 -47.87
N PRO A 760 7.64 0.94 -46.71
CA PRO A 760 7.46 0.22 -45.46
C PRO A 760 6.02 0.27 -44.96
N LEU A 761 5.65 -0.68 -44.11
CA LEU A 761 4.40 -0.72 -43.37
C LEU A 761 4.72 -0.94 -41.89
N GLN A 762 4.07 -0.14 -41.05
CA GLN A 762 4.18 -0.28 -39.60
C GLN A 762 3.31 -1.44 -39.09
N LEU A 763 3.87 -2.22 -38.17
CA LEU A 763 3.24 -3.38 -37.56
C LEU A 763 3.24 -3.27 -36.03
N VAL A 764 2.21 -3.82 -35.37
CA VAL A 764 2.09 -3.88 -33.90
C VAL A 764 1.61 -5.25 -33.44
N ALA A 765 2.18 -5.77 -32.34
CA ALA A 765 1.67 -6.96 -31.69
C ALA A 765 0.43 -6.62 -30.85
N VAL A 766 -0.59 -7.48 -30.90
CA VAL A 766 -1.81 -7.28 -30.08
C VAL A 766 -1.51 -7.30 -28.58
N ASP A 767 -0.51 -8.06 -28.15
CA ASP A 767 0.00 -8.06 -26.78
C ASP A 767 0.44 -6.64 -26.33
N ASP A 768 1.06 -5.87 -27.23
CA ASP A 768 1.54 -4.52 -26.92
C ASP A 768 0.37 -3.51 -26.89
N ILE A 769 -0.67 -3.71 -27.70
CA ILE A 769 -1.93 -2.95 -27.60
C ILE A 769 -2.54 -3.13 -26.20
N GLY A 770 -2.54 -4.38 -25.69
CA GLY A 770 -3.01 -4.69 -24.34
C GLY A 770 -2.16 -4.05 -23.26
N TYR A 771 -0.84 -3.99 -23.45
CA TYR A 771 0.08 -3.30 -22.55
C TYR A 771 -0.26 -1.82 -22.43
N PHE A 772 -0.34 -1.08 -23.56
CA PHE A 772 -0.67 0.35 -23.53
C PHE A 772 -2.08 0.63 -23.00
N ALA A 773 -3.06 -0.24 -23.26
CA ALA A 773 -4.39 -0.12 -22.68
C ALA A 773 -4.37 -0.32 -21.16
N ALA A 774 -3.60 -1.29 -20.67
CA ALA A 774 -3.42 -1.49 -19.23
C ALA A 774 -2.70 -0.30 -18.56
N GLU A 775 -1.66 0.24 -19.21
CA GLU A 775 -0.97 1.45 -18.76
C GLU A 775 -1.91 2.65 -18.68
N ALA A 776 -2.78 2.84 -19.67
CA ALA A 776 -3.77 3.93 -19.64
C ALA A 776 -4.73 3.85 -18.44
N PHE A 777 -5.06 2.63 -17.97
CA PHE A 777 -5.86 2.46 -16.76
C PHE A 777 -5.04 2.59 -15.46
N LEU A 778 -3.77 2.17 -15.46
CA LEU A 778 -2.91 2.20 -14.28
C LEU A 778 -2.33 3.59 -14.01
N ASN A 779 -2.06 4.36 -15.07
CA ASN A 779 -1.44 5.69 -15.04
C ASN A 779 -2.33 6.73 -15.76
N PRO A 780 -3.61 6.92 -15.36
CA PRO A 780 -4.57 7.71 -16.13
C PRO A 780 -4.14 9.18 -16.32
N GLU A 781 -3.46 9.80 -15.34
CA GLU A 781 -2.99 11.19 -15.47
C GLU A 781 -1.95 11.36 -16.59
N GLU A 782 -1.13 10.34 -16.84
CA GLU A 782 -0.14 10.38 -17.91
C GLU A 782 -0.80 10.19 -19.29
N PHE A 783 -1.93 9.47 -19.37
CA PHE A 783 -2.57 9.09 -20.63
C PHE A 783 -3.86 9.87 -20.94
N LYS A 784 -4.34 10.69 -20.00
CA LYS A 784 -5.55 11.51 -20.12
C LYS A 784 -5.44 12.50 -21.28
N GLY A 785 -6.43 12.47 -22.16
CA GLY A 785 -6.51 13.35 -23.34
C GLY A 785 -5.47 13.04 -24.42
N LYS A 786 -4.71 11.94 -24.29
CA LYS A 786 -3.70 11.57 -25.28
C LYS A 786 -4.27 10.63 -26.33
N SER A 787 -3.89 10.87 -27.57
CA SER A 787 -4.11 9.96 -28.70
C SER A 787 -2.77 9.42 -29.17
N ILE A 788 -2.53 8.13 -28.97
CA ILE A 788 -1.22 7.50 -29.14
C ILE A 788 -1.30 6.50 -30.30
N SER A 789 -0.49 6.70 -31.33
CA SER A 789 -0.34 5.74 -32.42
C SER A 789 0.61 4.63 -32.02
N LEU A 790 0.22 3.36 -32.21
CA LEU A 790 0.95 2.20 -31.70
C LEU A 790 1.54 1.37 -32.86
N ALA A 791 2.87 1.32 -32.94
CA ALA A 791 3.65 0.46 -33.82
C ALA A 791 4.87 -0.10 -33.08
N GLY A 792 5.19 -1.38 -33.26
CA GLY A 792 6.38 -2.03 -32.72
C GLY A 792 7.50 -2.24 -33.74
N ASP A 793 7.16 -2.20 -35.03
CA ASP A 793 8.12 -2.35 -36.13
C ASP A 793 7.68 -1.60 -37.38
N GLU A 794 8.63 -1.30 -38.27
CA GLU A 794 8.39 -0.68 -39.57
C GLU A 794 9.26 -1.37 -40.62
N LEU A 795 8.62 -2.13 -41.52
CA LEU A 795 9.33 -3.02 -42.43
C LEU A 795 8.82 -2.84 -43.86
N THR A 796 9.72 -2.94 -44.83
CA THR A 796 9.34 -3.23 -46.23
C THR A 796 8.92 -4.69 -46.38
N PHE A 797 8.24 -5.03 -47.49
CA PHE A 797 7.87 -6.43 -47.75
C PHE A 797 9.10 -7.36 -47.75
N ASP A 798 10.22 -6.93 -48.36
CA ASP A 798 11.43 -7.76 -48.43
C ASP A 798 12.08 -7.95 -47.05
N GLN A 799 12.11 -6.91 -46.21
CA GLN A 799 12.59 -7.02 -44.83
C GLN A 799 11.68 -7.95 -44.01
N MET A 800 10.36 -7.76 -44.09
CA MET A 800 9.38 -8.64 -43.43
C MET A 800 9.55 -10.10 -43.86
N ALA A 801 9.72 -10.35 -45.17
CA ALA A 801 9.92 -11.70 -45.71
C ALA A 801 11.24 -12.33 -45.27
N ARG A 802 12.33 -11.56 -45.19
CA ARG A 802 13.61 -12.03 -44.65
C ARG A 802 13.48 -12.37 -43.17
N THR A 803 12.95 -11.47 -42.35
CA THR A 803 12.73 -11.72 -40.90
C THR A 803 11.84 -12.94 -40.68
N PHE A 804 10.78 -13.09 -41.47
CA PHE A 804 9.92 -14.28 -41.39
C PHE A 804 10.68 -15.56 -41.72
N LYS A 805 11.49 -15.57 -42.78
CA LYS A 805 12.30 -16.73 -43.16
C LYS A 805 13.38 -17.07 -42.14
N GLU A 806 14.07 -16.06 -41.63
CA GLU A 806 15.12 -16.21 -40.61
C GLU A 806 14.55 -16.81 -39.32
N LYS A 807 13.38 -16.34 -38.87
CA LYS A 807 12.78 -16.80 -37.60
C LYS A 807 11.99 -18.09 -37.72
N THR A 808 11.29 -18.33 -38.84
CA THR A 808 10.42 -19.52 -38.99
C THR A 808 11.03 -20.64 -39.84
N GLY A 809 12.15 -20.38 -40.53
CA GLY A 809 12.77 -21.32 -41.47
C GLY A 809 12.00 -21.53 -42.77
N ARG A 810 10.88 -20.82 -43.00
CA ARG A 810 10.00 -20.98 -44.17
C ARG A 810 9.76 -19.65 -44.86
N ASP A 811 9.54 -19.67 -46.18
CA ASP A 811 9.13 -18.47 -46.90
C ASP A 811 7.72 -18.02 -46.49
N VAL A 812 7.45 -16.71 -46.51
CA VAL A 812 6.13 -16.16 -46.18
C VAL A 812 5.08 -16.78 -47.11
N PRO A 813 4.00 -17.36 -46.58
CA PRO A 813 3.00 -18.00 -47.41
C PRO A 813 2.28 -16.93 -48.26
N MET A 814 2.31 -17.07 -49.58
CA MET A 814 1.68 -16.18 -50.55
C MET A 814 0.57 -16.91 -51.35
N THR A 815 -0.25 -16.15 -52.06
CA THR A 815 -1.25 -16.65 -53.01
C THR A 815 -1.04 -16.02 -54.39
N PHE A 816 -1.84 -16.42 -55.38
CA PHE A 816 -1.73 -15.90 -56.73
C PHE A 816 -2.20 -14.44 -56.82
N ARG A 817 -1.47 -13.62 -57.57
CA ARG A 817 -1.76 -12.19 -57.75
C ARG A 817 -3.16 -11.91 -58.27
N PHE A 818 -3.67 -12.74 -59.19
CA PHE A 818 -5.01 -12.55 -59.75
C PHE A 818 -6.12 -12.74 -58.71
N ILE A 819 -5.94 -13.63 -57.72
CA ILE A 819 -6.89 -13.84 -56.63
C ILE A 819 -6.96 -12.60 -55.74
N CYS A 820 -5.81 -12.03 -55.38
CA CYS A 820 -5.75 -10.79 -54.61
C CYS A 820 -6.32 -9.60 -55.39
N SER A 821 -6.01 -9.48 -56.68
CA SER A 821 -6.57 -8.44 -57.54
C SER A 821 -8.11 -8.53 -57.62
N LEU A 822 -8.65 -9.75 -57.79
CA LEU A 822 -10.09 -9.98 -57.79
C LEU A 822 -10.73 -9.65 -56.44
N LEU A 823 -10.10 -10.04 -55.32
CA LEU A 823 -10.56 -9.73 -53.97
C LEU A 823 -10.53 -8.23 -53.69
N MET A 824 -9.48 -7.50 -54.08
CA MET A 824 -9.40 -6.05 -53.94
C MET A 824 -10.44 -5.30 -54.78
N MET A 825 -10.84 -5.86 -55.93
CA MET A 825 -11.93 -5.29 -56.74
C MET A 825 -13.31 -5.60 -56.15
N ARG A 826 -13.53 -6.83 -55.66
CA ARG A 826 -14.82 -7.28 -55.12
C ARG A 826 -15.10 -6.73 -53.72
N ILE A 827 -14.07 -6.60 -52.89
CA ILE A 827 -14.13 -6.03 -51.55
C ILE A 827 -13.51 -4.64 -51.61
N LYS A 828 -14.32 -3.67 -52.06
CA LYS A 828 -13.89 -2.28 -52.32
C LYS A 828 -13.08 -1.69 -51.17
N GLU A 829 -13.52 -1.94 -49.93
CA GLU A 829 -12.88 -1.46 -48.71
C GLU A 829 -11.46 -2.01 -48.51
N PHE A 830 -11.25 -3.31 -48.75
CA PHE A 830 -9.94 -3.95 -48.67
C PHE A 830 -8.97 -3.37 -49.71
N GLY A 831 -9.45 -3.13 -50.94
CA GLY A 831 -8.67 -2.47 -51.98
C GLY A 831 -8.33 -1.01 -51.65
N THR A 832 -9.27 -0.25 -51.09
CA THR A 832 -9.05 1.16 -50.70
C THR A 832 -8.03 1.26 -49.57
N MET A 833 -8.07 0.36 -48.59
CA MET A 833 -7.10 0.30 -47.50
C MET A 833 -5.66 0.12 -48.01
N PHE A 834 -5.41 -0.85 -48.89
CA PHE A 834 -4.06 -1.05 -49.44
C PHE A 834 -3.58 0.09 -50.35
N ARG A 835 -4.50 0.74 -51.09
CA ARG A 835 -4.16 1.98 -51.83
C ARG A 835 -3.77 3.11 -50.88
N TRP A 836 -4.46 3.24 -49.75
CA TRP A 836 -4.12 4.24 -48.74
C TRP A 836 -2.77 3.93 -48.07
N PHE A 837 -2.48 2.66 -47.75
CA PHE A 837 -1.13 2.25 -47.31
C PHE A 837 -0.06 2.64 -48.33
N ALA A 838 -0.32 2.44 -49.62
CA ALA A 838 0.59 2.81 -50.69
C ALA A 838 0.78 4.33 -50.85
N LYS A 839 -0.28 5.14 -50.64
CA LYS A 839 -0.26 6.60 -50.83
C LYS A 839 0.20 7.37 -49.59
N GLU A 840 -0.44 7.14 -48.45
CA GLU A 840 -0.20 7.85 -47.19
C GLU A 840 0.55 6.92 -46.24
N GLY A 841 -0.14 5.96 -45.62
CA GLY A 841 0.45 5.00 -44.67
C GLY A 841 0.37 5.49 -43.22
N TYR A 842 0.77 4.61 -42.31
CA TYR A 842 0.83 4.91 -40.88
C TYR A 842 2.03 5.78 -40.52
N ALA A 843 1.98 6.48 -39.38
CA ALA A 843 3.11 7.30 -38.91
C ALA A 843 3.21 7.34 -37.37
N ALA A 844 3.22 6.18 -36.72
CA ALA A 844 3.51 6.07 -35.30
C ALA A 844 5.00 6.28 -35.00
N ASP A 845 5.31 6.95 -33.88
CA ASP A 845 6.68 7.18 -33.41
C ASP A 845 7.18 5.99 -32.56
N ILE A 846 7.82 5.01 -33.22
CA ILE A 846 8.33 3.80 -32.56
C ILE A 846 9.40 4.13 -31.49
N PRO A 847 10.38 5.03 -31.72
CA PRO A 847 11.31 5.46 -30.68
C PRO A 847 10.64 5.99 -29.41
N GLU A 848 9.60 6.80 -29.52
CA GLU A 848 8.85 7.31 -28.37
C GLU A 848 8.10 6.19 -27.65
N LEU A 849 7.47 5.28 -28.38
CA LEU A 849 6.79 4.11 -27.79
C LEU A 849 7.76 3.20 -27.03
N LYS A 850 9.01 3.05 -27.49
CA LYS A 850 10.04 2.27 -26.80
C LYS A 850 10.51 2.91 -25.49
N LYS A 851 10.40 4.24 -25.34
CA LYS A 851 10.67 4.90 -24.05
C LYS A 851 9.62 4.51 -23.01
N ILE A 852 8.36 4.41 -23.43
CA ILE A 852 7.23 4.05 -22.56
C ILE A 852 7.19 2.52 -22.31
N HIS A 853 7.42 1.73 -23.36
CA HIS A 853 7.48 0.28 -23.29
C HIS A 853 8.80 -0.25 -23.87
N PRO A 854 9.87 -0.37 -23.06
CA PRO A 854 11.15 -0.91 -23.52
C PRO A 854 11.06 -2.34 -24.09
N GLY A 855 10.03 -3.09 -23.69
CA GLY A 855 9.74 -4.44 -24.16
C GLY A 855 8.94 -4.53 -25.47
N LEU A 856 8.67 -3.40 -26.13
CA LEU A 856 7.85 -3.31 -27.35
C LEU A 856 8.35 -4.28 -28.43
N LYS A 857 7.46 -5.17 -28.89
CA LYS A 857 7.85 -6.28 -29.77
C LYS A 857 7.99 -5.77 -31.21
N ASN A 858 9.17 -5.99 -31.77
CA ASN A 858 9.34 -5.95 -33.21
C ASN A 858 8.76 -7.23 -33.85
N PHE A 859 8.67 -7.29 -35.17
CA PHE A 859 8.04 -8.41 -35.88
C PHE A 859 8.77 -9.75 -35.62
N GLY A 860 10.10 -9.73 -35.51
CA GLY A 860 10.91 -10.91 -35.20
C GLY A 860 10.63 -11.47 -33.81
N THR A 861 10.62 -10.61 -32.79
CA THR A 861 10.33 -10.99 -31.40
C THR A 861 8.90 -11.53 -31.26
N TRP A 862 7.93 -10.95 -31.97
CA TRP A 862 6.57 -11.48 -32.02
C TRP A 862 6.51 -12.86 -32.67
N LEU A 863 7.25 -13.08 -33.77
CA LEU A 863 7.33 -14.40 -34.40
C LEU A 863 7.83 -15.45 -33.41
N GLU A 864 8.89 -15.15 -32.67
CA GLU A 864 9.50 -16.06 -31.67
C GLU A 864 8.57 -16.41 -30.51
N LYS A 865 7.92 -15.41 -29.90
CA LYS A 865 7.21 -15.58 -28.63
C LYS A 865 5.73 -15.95 -28.81
N ASP A 866 5.10 -15.38 -29.83
CA ASP A 866 3.64 -15.35 -29.92
C ASP A 866 3.12 -16.09 -31.15
N SER A 867 3.88 -16.14 -32.24
CA SER A 867 3.38 -16.67 -33.51
C SER A 867 3.09 -18.17 -33.46
N PRO A 868 1.92 -18.59 -33.98
CA PRO A 868 1.59 -20.00 -34.14
C PRO A 868 2.43 -20.71 -35.21
N PHE A 869 3.24 -20.00 -36.00
CA PHE A 869 4.15 -20.63 -36.96
C PHE A 869 5.34 -21.35 -36.31
N LEU A 870 5.70 -21.00 -35.07
CA LEU A 870 6.76 -21.66 -34.29
C LEU A 870 6.24 -22.59 -33.19
N LYS A 871 4.93 -22.52 -32.87
CA LYS A 871 4.29 -23.35 -31.83
C LYS A 871 3.82 -24.72 -32.32
N ASN A 872 4.21 -25.13 -33.55
CA ASN A 872 3.86 -26.41 -34.18
C ASN A 872 5.09 -27.11 -34.76
#